data_AF-A0A2M7ZSE1-F1
#
_entry.id   AF-A0A2M7ZSE1-F1
#
_cell.length_a   1.000
_cell.length_b   1.000
_cell.length_c   1.000
_cell.angle_alpha   90.00
_cell.angle_beta   90.00
_cell.angle_gamma   90.00
#
_symmetry.space_group_name_H-M   'P 1'
#
loop_
_entity.id
_entity.type
_entity.pdbx_description
1 polymer ?
#
loop_
_entity_poly.entity_id
_entity_poly.type
_entity_poly.pdbx_seq_one_letter_code
_entity_poly.pdbx_strand_id
1 'polypeptide(L)'
;MKNIIQVILILLVALFNINAQDSAGSEQTNNYDYLIITPDVFMQNATWDGDLLNLQSSRGFHPVIELITVNTTTQQIKNIIGNYYNNNPLKYVLLIGNAKNLTPTDKPDTSVPYMYREHGLINNAVDYLNGTYIPFCSIYSANPWNPNGGLYIATDDPYVSDLISHGSVYIGRAPVTSIVEATNYVDKLTTYYQSLDIYSDAMDRLILLNLDVTWSSATRSITGDLVAYINNKLINEHIPASASIVELNVSEHTQGCEPFEYCSDREQLFESSLNQGASVISILGTIAGPRNLGGWYWDISSFNDVANKNTVMPFLIAPNCHQGEVNNPDFESVMRKLMVYENGGIIGAIAPTEGTEQHANGYILNRFYDLIFQDESIPYGQIFKILKDELASSSNYSWLEFFINGLTYFGDPSLVPSVYKHRAGNIASTTTWNGNFIIDNHLVIDYDATLNLTPGSNLFLAEGIGLRINGTFNANSNKFALAGIGSNLWGMLDFRGQLAAGSVLNSCNILNSNGIQINTGADVTIENCYIKNSNQGIYLYNSQPRIINNSIEDPQHNGIYGDASGLSPLIQGNKIRKITNMYSNQGIMMANNTNARLIGNDINGFLWGAYLGGGSYTETMLSNGYSPYPNNRIINNRYGITTAWGSSTIAGWDDCTGSFNSFYGNTTYDAYCYQSSWFVGFNDYWGYNPQWYADGTSFLEIENMLSEDPWYGRQQKGVKPSPTAKFNEDGMPQNDKGEISIFNGIILERKGEINKAIKFYKDLIHEDIYVDFALAKLLDIKNKYSRPELKGYFQSISNSNNKHKAKLKKIIADIHLQDNQFGNAIANYNFAISSSNGYDGINARFAKLFAYLNINNDIDSALQVLNELRSMSLTDDEFLMRMEIAEYLIENTNNRINKNIKSIESAAPETYYLSQNFPNPFNPSTIIKYQILENGFVTLKVYDILGKEVKTLVNEYKTKGRYAAIFDDSNLASGVYIYQIRVNDFSTNKKMMLIK
;
A
#
# COMPACT_ATOMS: atom_id res chain seq x y z
N MET A 1 -3.74 -20.40 41.67
CA MET A 1 -3.81 -20.09 40.22
C MET A 1 -3.51 -18.62 39.92
N LYS A 2 -4.23 -17.63 40.46
CA LYS A 2 -3.92 -16.19 40.23
C LYS A 2 -2.48 -15.77 40.56
N ASN A 3 -1.93 -16.23 41.69
CA ASN A 3 -0.54 -15.87 42.08
C ASN A 3 0.53 -16.58 41.23
N ILE A 4 0.21 -17.71 40.59
CA ILE A 4 1.13 -18.42 39.69
C ILE A 4 1.15 -17.73 38.32
N ILE A 5 0.00 -17.23 37.85
CA ILE A 5 -0.11 -16.44 36.61
C ILE A 5 0.65 -15.11 36.75
N GLN A 6 0.60 -14.48 37.92
CA GLN A 6 1.31 -13.21 38.17
C GLN A 6 2.83 -13.40 38.22
N VAL A 7 3.32 -14.50 38.80
CA VAL A 7 4.76 -14.84 38.81
C VAL A 7 5.24 -15.26 37.42
N ILE A 8 4.42 -15.95 36.63
CA ILE A 8 4.75 -16.29 35.23
C ILE A 8 4.78 -15.04 34.34
N LEU A 9 3.88 -14.07 34.54
CA LEU A 9 3.94 -12.78 33.83
C LEU A 9 5.20 -11.98 34.19
N ILE A 10 5.58 -11.95 35.47
CA ILE A 10 6.80 -11.26 35.93
C ILE A 10 8.06 -11.94 35.37
N LEU A 11 8.08 -13.28 35.30
CA LEU A 11 9.18 -14.04 34.70
C LEU A 11 9.23 -13.91 33.17
N LEU A 12 8.10 -13.80 32.47
CA LEU A 12 8.04 -13.55 31.03
C LEU A 12 8.54 -12.13 30.68
N VAL A 13 8.18 -11.12 31.47
CA VAL A 13 8.70 -9.75 31.30
C VAL A 13 10.20 -9.69 31.61
N ALA A 14 10.68 -10.45 32.59
CA ALA A 14 12.12 -10.56 32.88
C ALA A 14 12.89 -11.30 31.76
N LEU A 15 12.32 -12.33 31.14
CA LEU A 15 12.95 -13.07 30.04
C LEU A 15 13.03 -12.28 28.72
N PHE A 16 12.10 -11.36 28.47
CA PHE A 16 12.20 -10.43 27.32
C PHE A 16 13.26 -9.34 27.52
N ASN A 17 13.62 -8.99 28.76
CA ASN A 17 14.63 -7.98 29.08
C ASN A 17 16.08 -8.50 29.16
N ILE A 18 16.31 -9.81 29.05
CA ILE A 18 17.65 -10.41 29.23
C ILE A 18 18.45 -10.55 27.91
N ASN A 19 17.86 -10.33 26.73
CA ASN A 19 18.60 -10.31 25.46
C ASN A 19 19.23 -8.95 25.08
N ALA A 20 19.32 -8.01 26.02
CA ALA A 20 19.89 -6.68 25.80
C ALA A 20 21.11 -6.36 26.69
N GLN A 21 21.78 -7.36 27.25
CA GLN A 21 23.04 -7.18 27.97
C GLN A 21 24.12 -8.13 27.48
N ASP A 22 24.63 -7.85 26.28
CA ASP A 22 26.00 -8.18 25.88
C ASP A 22 26.52 -7.09 24.95
N SER A 23 26.99 -6.00 25.55
CA SER A 23 28.01 -5.08 25.00
C SER A 23 28.38 -4.06 26.07
N ALA A 24 29.36 -4.41 26.90
CA ALA A 24 29.98 -3.46 27.81
C ALA A 24 30.86 -2.48 27.02
N GLY A 25 30.52 -1.19 27.06
CA GLY A 25 31.43 -0.10 26.69
C GLY A 25 30.93 0.93 25.67
N SER A 26 29.75 1.51 25.84
CA SER A 26 29.42 2.84 25.30
C SER A 26 28.33 3.48 26.17
N GLU A 27 28.42 4.78 26.41
CA GLU A 27 27.36 5.57 27.08
C GLU A 27 26.01 5.23 26.44
N GLN A 28 25.03 4.78 27.23
CA GLN A 28 23.66 4.57 26.74
C GLN A 28 23.06 5.94 26.42
N THR A 29 23.19 6.36 25.16
CA THR A 29 22.30 7.36 24.59
C THR A 29 20.91 6.75 24.58
N ASN A 30 20.00 7.27 25.40
CA ASN A 30 18.59 6.99 25.19
C ASN A 30 18.22 7.46 23.77
N ASN A 31 17.35 6.74 23.08
CA ASN A 31 17.07 6.99 21.66
C ASN A 31 15.76 7.78 21.49
N TYR A 32 15.53 8.80 22.32
CA TYR A 32 14.27 9.55 22.30
C TYR A 32 14.18 10.53 21.13
N ASP A 33 13.21 10.34 20.24
CA ASP A 33 12.96 11.19 19.08
C ASP A 33 11.74 12.13 19.27
N TYR A 34 11.00 11.96 20.36
CA TYR A 34 9.77 12.70 20.64
C TYR A 34 9.71 13.09 22.13
N LEU A 35 9.73 14.40 22.42
CA LEU A 35 9.67 14.94 23.78
C LEU A 35 8.32 15.58 24.07
N ILE A 36 7.68 15.20 25.16
CA ILE A 36 6.44 15.80 25.66
C ILE A 36 6.78 16.58 26.92
N ILE A 37 6.41 17.85 26.99
CA ILE A 37 6.61 18.70 28.18
C ILE A 37 5.24 19.09 28.72
N THR A 38 5.00 18.80 30.00
CA THR A 38 3.70 19.03 30.63
C THR A 38 3.86 19.45 32.10
N PRO A 39 3.01 20.33 32.64
CA PRO A 39 2.98 20.62 34.07
C PRO A 39 2.67 19.38 34.93
N ASP A 40 3.35 19.27 36.07
CA ASP A 40 3.20 18.18 37.04
C ASP A 40 1.76 18.02 37.57
N VAL A 41 0.99 19.11 37.62
CA VAL A 41 -0.42 19.12 37.99
C VAL A 41 -1.31 18.25 37.10
N PHE A 42 -0.88 17.94 35.87
CA PHE A 42 -1.63 17.06 34.96
C PHE A 42 -1.40 15.55 35.20
N MET A 43 -0.49 15.17 36.10
CA MET A 43 -0.09 13.78 36.33
C MET A 43 -0.81 13.10 37.51
N GLN A 44 -1.71 13.79 38.21
CA GLN A 44 -2.45 13.19 39.34
C GLN A 44 -3.64 12.35 38.85
N ASN A 45 -3.52 11.02 38.91
CA ASN A 45 -4.58 10.04 38.58
C ASN A 45 -5.08 10.04 37.12
N ALA A 46 -4.25 10.48 36.17
CA ALA A 46 -4.60 10.54 34.75
C ALA A 46 -4.14 9.28 33.98
N THR A 47 -4.84 8.91 32.89
CA THR A 47 -4.44 7.82 31.97
C THR A 47 -3.92 8.34 30.63
N TRP A 48 -4.17 9.61 30.31
CA TRP A 48 -3.89 10.20 28.99
C TRP A 48 -2.40 10.15 28.61
N ASP A 49 -1.51 10.21 29.60
CA ASP A 49 -0.06 10.19 29.42
C ASP A 49 0.41 8.82 28.91
N GLY A 50 -0.07 7.74 29.54
CA GLY A 50 0.18 6.37 29.09
C GLY A 50 -0.43 6.10 27.72
N ASP A 51 -1.64 6.59 27.47
CA ASP A 51 -2.32 6.45 26.18
C ASP A 51 -1.56 7.18 25.06
N LEU A 52 -1.05 8.39 25.33
CA LEU A 52 -0.24 9.16 24.38
C LEU A 52 1.11 8.50 24.11
N LEU A 53 1.81 8.02 25.15
CA LEU A 53 3.07 7.29 24.99
C LEU A 53 2.86 6.02 24.13
N ASN A 54 1.80 5.26 24.40
CA ASN A 54 1.45 4.07 23.64
C ASN A 54 1.09 4.40 22.19
N LEU A 55 0.31 5.46 21.98
CA LEU A 55 -0.07 5.92 20.64
C LEU A 55 1.18 6.25 19.81
N GLN A 56 2.09 7.08 20.34
CA GLN A 56 3.30 7.45 19.59
C GLN A 56 4.26 6.27 19.41
N SER A 57 4.40 5.40 20.42
CA SER A 57 5.22 4.18 20.30
C SER A 57 4.67 3.23 19.23
N SER A 58 3.34 3.10 19.13
CA SER A 58 2.69 2.28 18.10
C SER A 58 2.94 2.80 16.68
N ARG A 59 3.25 4.10 16.56
CA ARG A 59 3.62 4.78 15.31
C ARG A 59 5.14 4.78 15.05
N GLY A 60 5.92 4.10 15.89
CA GLY A 60 7.37 3.94 15.72
C GLY A 60 8.23 5.06 16.31
N PHE A 61 7.64 5.96 17.11
CA PHE A 61 8.41 6.95 17.87
C PHE A 61 8.91 6.38 19.20
N HIS A 62 9.88 7.06 19.79
CA HIS A 62 10.42 6.80 21.12
C HIS A 62 10.09 7.99 22.02
N PRO A 63 8.83 8.08 22.51
CA PRO A 63 8.36 9.24 23.24
C PRO A 63 8.82 9.23 24.70
N VAL A 64 9.02 10.43 25.26
CA VAL A 64 9.33 10.64 26.68
C VAL A 64 8.57 11.86 27.20
N ILE A 65 8.13 11.80 28.47
CA ILE A 65 7.45 12.89 29.16
C ILE A 65 8.40 13.53 30.17
N GLU A 66 8.53 14.85 30.10
CA GLU A 66 9.23 15.69 31.06
C GLU A 66 8.21 16.55 31.82
N LEU A 67 8.30 16.52 33.15
CA LEU A 67 7.39 17.25 34.03
C LEU A 67 8.00 18.59 34.44
N ILE A 68 7.21 19.66 34.33
CA ILE A 68 7.61 20.98 34.79
C ILE A 68 6.73 21.44 35.95
N THR A 69 7.29 22.31 36.79
CA THR A 69 6.53 22.96 37.88
C THR A 69 6.03 24.33 37.44
N VAL A 70 5.06 24.89 38.17
CA VAL A 70 4.41 26.19 37.89
C VAL A 70 5.38 27.39 37.74
N ASN A 71 6.57 27.29 38.32
CA ASN A 71 7.58 28.35 38.32
C ASN A 71 8.68 28.15 37.26
N THR A 72 8.53 27.16 36.38
CA THR A 72 9.52 26.87 35.33
C THR A 72 9.54 28.00 34.30
N THR A 73 10.73 28.56 34.06
CA THR A 73 10.96 29.68 33.13
C THR A 73 11.16 29.20 31.70
N THR A 74 11.00 30.11 30.72
CA THR A 74 11.28 29.84 29.30
C THR A 74 12.71 29.35 29.09
N GLN A 75 13.70 29.95 29.76
CA GLN A 75 15.11 29.53 29.66
C GLN A 75 15.34 28.11 30.20
N GLN A 76 14.65 27.72 31.28
CA GLN A 76 14.75 26.36 31.80
C GLN A 76 14.17 25.34 30.81
N ILE A 77 13.04 25.65 30.17
CA ILE A 77 12.45 24.81 29.12
C ILE A 77 13.39 24.70 27.91
N LYS A 78 14.00 25.80 27.46
CA LYS A 78 15.05 25.78 26.41
C LYS A 78 16.19 24.85 26.77
N ASN A 79 16.68 24.92 28.01
CA ASN A 79 17.78 24.07 28.48
C ASN A 79 17.36 22.58 28.52
N ILE A 80 16.13 22.28 28.94
CA ILE A 80 15.57 20.92 28.90
C ILE A 80 15.60 20.39 27.47
N ILE A 81 14.99 21.11 26.52
CA ILE A 81 14.92 20.68 25.11
C ILE A 81 16.32 20.52 24.53
N GLY A 82 17.22 21.48 24.77
CA GLY A 82 18.61 21.42 24.31
C GLY A 82 19.37 20.22 24.87
N ASN A 83 19.14 19.86 26.14
CA ASN A 83 19.73 18.65 26.74
C ASN A 83 19.22 17.38 26.06
N TYR A 84 17.92 17.27 25.78
CA TYR A 84 17.40 16.11 25.05
C TYR A 84 17.95 16.06 23.62
N TYR A 85 17.98 17.19 22.91
CA TYR A 85 18.52 17.28 21.55
C TYR A 85 20.00 16.88 21.46
N ASN A 86 20.83 17.32 22.41
CA ASN A 86 22.27 17.01 22.38
C ASN A 86 22.59 15.54 22.68
N ASN A 87 21.66 14.81 23.31
CA ASN A 87 21.89 13.44 23.78
C ASN A 87 21.02 12.38 23.07
N ASN A 88 20.06 12.79 22.24
CA ASN A 88 19.08 11.93 21.59
C ASN A 88 18.76 12.47 20.18
N PRO A 89 18.28 11.64 19.22
CA PRO A 89 17.87 12.10 17.89
C PRO A 89 16.50 12.82 17.91
N LEU A 90 16.36 13.82 18.77
CA LEU A 90 15.10 14.54 19.01
C LEU A 90 14.58 15.21 17.74
N LYS A 91 13.33 14.90 17.36
CA LYS A 91 12.67 15.43 16.16
C LYS A 91 11.39 16.21 16.47
N TYR A 92 10.66 15.83 17.51
CA TYR A 92 9.38 16.46 17.88
C TYR A 92 9.37 16.92 19.34
N VAL A 93 8.77 18.08 19.59
CA VAL A 93 8.48 18.60 20.93
C VAL A 93 7.00 18.96 21.02
N LEU A 94 6.26 18.33 21.93
CA LEU A 94 4.86 18.64 22.20
C LEU A 94 4.71 19.26 23.60
N LEU A 95 4.22 20.50 23.65
CA LEU A 95 3.87 21.20 24.88
C LEU A 95 2.41 20.91 25.23
N ILE A 96 2.13 20.30 26.36
CA ILE A 96 0.76 20.05 26.84
C ILE A 96 0.47 20.97 28.02
N GLY A 97 -0.26 22.05 27.76
CA GLY A 97 -0.61 23.04 28.76
C GLY A 97 -0.92 24.40 28.13
N ASN A 98 -1.74 25.17 28.82
CA ASN A 98 -2.13 26.48 28.35
C ASN A 98 -0.96 27.47 28.44
N ALA A 99 -1.06 28.59 27.74
CA ALA A 99 -0.05 29.62 27.78
C ALA A 99 -0.24 30.58 28.97
N LYS A 100 0.86 30.91 29.66
CA LYS A 100 0.90 31.93 30.72
C LYS A 100 1.10 33.31 30.09
N ASN A 101 0.40 34.33 30.60
CA ASN A 101 0.65 35.74 30.23
C ASN A 101 2.08 36.15 30.54
N LEU A 102 2.65 37.02 29.69
CA LEU A 102 3.94 37.67 29.95
C LEU A 102 3.82 38.53 31.22
N THR A 103 4.52 38.15 32.30
CA THR A 103 4.57 38.98 33.50
C THR A 103 5.64 40.07 33.34
N PRO A 104 5.54 41.24 34.01
CA PRO A 104 6.56 42.28 33.95
C PRO A 104 7.99 41.82 34.31
N THR A 105 8.11 40.72 35.05
CA THR A 105 9.38 40.11 35.47
C THR A 105 10.05 39.24 34.41
N ASP A 106 9.35 38.87 33.33
CA ASP A 106 9.87 38.03 32.23
C ASP A 106 10.49 38.85 31.07
N LYS A 107 10.74 40.15 31.28
CA LYS A 107 11.28 41.06 30.27
C LYS A 107 12.82 41.13 30.30
N PRO A 108 13.53 40.90 29.18
CA PRO A 108 14.88 41.41 29.01
C PRO A 108 14.81 42.92 28.67
N ASP A 109 15.58 43.71 29.42
CA ASP A 109 15.88 45.13 29.20
C ASP A 109 14.75 46.15 29.50
N THR A 110 15.04 47.03 30.46
CA THR A 110 14.14 48.07 30.99
C THR A 110 14.32 49.44 30.30
N SER A 111 15.03 49.49 29.17
CA SER A 111 15.41 50.75 28.53
C SER A 111 14.39 51.36 27.53
N VAL A 112 13.25 50.69 27.26
CA VAL A 112 12.27 51.13 26.24
C VAL A 112 10.94 51.62 26.85
N PRO A 113 10.41 52.81 26.51
CA PRO A 113 9.18 53.35 27.10
C PRO A 113 7.92 52.52 26.75
N TYR A 114 7.11 52.25 27.77
CA TYR A 114 5.80 51.59 27.67
C TYR A 114 4.78 52.44 26.89
N MET A 115 4.39 52.01 25.69
CA MET A 115 3.15 52.42 25.05
C MET A 115 2.47 51.23 24.38
N TYR A 116 1.44 50.68 25.04
CA TYR A 116 0.12 50.37 24.47
C TYR A 116 -0.81 49.91 25.60
N ARG A 117 -1.59 50.86 26.13
CA ARG A 117 -2.96 50.63 26.58
C ARG A 117 -3.81 50.90 25.34
N GLU A 118 -4.32 49.87 24.66
CA GLU A 118 -5.57 50.00 23.88
C GLU A 118 -6.17 48.65 23.44
N HIS A 119 -5.46 47.54 23.60
CA HIS A 119 -6.09 46.21 23.64
C HIS A 119 -5.52 45.38 24.82
N GLY A 120 -6.28 45.30 25.90
CA GLY A 120 -6.39 44.09 26.73
C GLY A 120 -5.27 43.65 27.70
N LEU A 121 -4.10 44.27 27.81
CA LEU A 121 -3.19 43.95 28.92
C LEU A 121 -3.64 44.68 30.20
N ILE A 122 -4.69 44.15 30.83
CA ILE A 122 -5.20 44.61 32.11
C ILE A 122 -4.13 44.39 33.19
N ASN A 123 -3.73 45.49 33.83
CA ASN A 123 -2.84 45.57 35.00
C ASN A 123 -3.38 44.90 36.28
N ASN A 124 -4.29 43.93 36.18
CA ASN A 124 -4.87 43.20 37.30
C ASN A 124 -5.01 41.72 36.89
N ALA A 125 -3.90 41.01 36.73
CA ALA A 125 -3.92 39.55 36.86
C ALA A 125 -4.14 39.23 38.35
N VAL A 126 -5.40 39.34 38.78
CA VAL A 126 -5.86 38.74 40.03
C VAL A 126 -5.66 37.23 39.90
N ASP A 127 -5.09 36.64 40.95
CA ASP A 127 -4.87 35.22 41.20
C ASP A 127 -5.90 34.27 40.55
N TYR A 128 -5.64 33.88 39.31
CA TYR A 128 -6.30 32.76 38.70
C TYR A 128 -5.26 31.80 38.14
N LEU A 129 -5.36 30.55 38.60
CA LEU A 129 -5.09 29.29 37.89
C LEU A 129 -3.83 28.48 38.33
N ASN A 130 -4.06 27.56 39.27
CA ASN A 130 -3.85 26.10 39.23
C ASN A 130 -2.64 25.46 38.50
N GLY A 131 -1.57 26.17 38.16
CA GLY A 131 -0.31 25.53 37.76
C GLY A 131 -0.30 24.81 36.41
N THR A 132 -1.32 24.99 35.57
CA THR A 132 -1.52 24.26 34.30
C THR A 132 -0.85 24.92 33.08
N TYR A 133 0.17 25.75 33.30
CA TYR A 133 0.74 26.61 32.27
C TYR A 133 2.16 26.27 31.84
N ILE A 134 2.42 26.52 30.55
CA ILE A 134 3.75 26.57 29.96
C ILE A 134 3.94 27.97 29.36
N PRO A 135 4.94 28.77 29.79
CA PRO A 135 5.10 30.15 29.30
C PRO A 135 5.37 30.18 27.79
N PHE A 136 4.93 31.25 27.10
CA PHE A 136 5.41 31.56 25.75
C PHE A 136 6.80 32.19 25.82
N CYS A 137 7.60 32.03 24.76
CA CYS A 137 8.74 32.91 24.55
C CYS A 137 8.25 34.27 24.02
N SER A 138 9.03 35.33 24.28
CA SER A 138 8.76 36.66 23.74
C SER A 138 9.82 37.06 22.71
N ILE A 139 9.37 37.58 21.58
CA ILE A 139 10.24 38.18 20.55
C ILE A 139 9.83 39.64 20.38
N TYR A 140 10.80 40.55 20.47
CA TYR A 140 10.55 41.96 20.14
C TYR A 140 10.57 42.14 18.63
N SER A 141 9.49 42.71 18.07
CA SER A 141 9.37 43.03 16.65
C SER A 141 8.92 44.47 16.46
N ALA A 142 9.41 45.13 15.42
CA ALA A 142 8.92 46.45 15.03
C ALA A 142 7.42 46.37 14.72
N ASN A 143 6.63 47.31 15.23
CA ASN A 143 5.19 47.37 14.96
C ASN A 143 4.97 48.13 13.64
N PRO A 144 4.45 47.48 12.59
CA PRO A 144 4.25 48.15 11.30
C PRO A 144 3.20 49.27 11.34
N TRP A 145 2.29 49.25 12.33
CA TRP A 145 1.29 50.30 12.55
C TRP A 145 1.79 51.44 13.45
N ASN A 146 3.00 51.33 14.02
CA ASN A 146 3.62 52.38 14.82
C ASN A 146 5.14 52.47 14.53
N PRO A 147 5.58 53.38 13.64
CA PRO A 147 6.98 53.52 13.23
C PRO A 147 7.99 53.82 14.36
N ASN A 148 7.50 54.25 15.52
CA ASN A 148 8.32 54.63 16.69
C ASN A 148 8.18 53.63 17.86
N GLY A 149 7.52 52.49 17.66
CA GLY A 149 7.28 51.48 18.70
C GLY A 149 7.43 50.05 18.18
N GLY A 150 7.76 49.13 19.08
CA GLY A 150 7.76 47.69 18.81
C GLY A 150 6.89 46.96 19.83
N LEU A 151 6.47 45.75 19.47
CA LEU A 151 5.61 44.88 20.26
C LEU A 151 6.37 43.60 20.61
N TYR A 152 6.05 43.05 21.79
CA TYR A 152 6.51 41.71 22.16
C TYR A 152 5.48 40.70 21.68
N ILE A 153 5.91 39.80 20.80
CA ILE A 153 5.09 38.75 20.21
C ILE A 153 5.29 37.47 21.01
N ALA A 154 4.20 36.81 21.36
CA ALA A 154 4.22 35.51 22.02
C ALA A 154 4.31 34.37 20.98
N THR A 155 5.30 33.50 21.13
CA THR A 155 5.52 32.34 20.23
C THR A 155 6.31 31.23 20.94
N ASP A 156 6.21 30.01 20.44
CA ASP A 156 6.98 28.85 20.89
C ASP A 156 8.27 28.61 20.07
N ASP A 157 8.47 29.24 18.90
CA ASP A 157 9.64 28.98 18.05
C ASP A 157 11.00 29.13 18.77
N PRO A 158 11.19 30.13 19.66
CA PRO A 158 12.48 30.31 20.32
C PRO A 158 12.91 29.14 21.20
N TYR A 159 12.01 28.19 21.50
CA TYR A 159 12.37 26.97 22.21
C TYR A 159 13.26 26.04 21.39
N VAL A 160 13.20 26.11 20.06
CA VAL A 160 13.92 25.22 19.14
C VAL A 160 14.79 25.99 18.13
N SER A 161 14.72 27.32 18.09
CA SER A 161 15.44 28.17 17.12
C SER A 161 16.96 27.95 17.08
N ASP A 162 17.57 27.61 18.22
CA ASP A 162 19.03 27.51 18.35
C ASP A 162 19.56 26.10 18.02
N LEU A 163 18.67 25.15 17.71
CA LEU A 163 18.97 23.72 17.57
C LEU A 163 19.21 23.30 16.10
N ILE A 164 19.61 24.21 15.21
CA ILE A 164 19.66 23.96 13.75
C ILE A 164 20.89 23.12 13.33
N SER A 165 21.89 22.93 14.21
CA SER A 165 23.20 22.37 13.84
C SER A 165 23.20 20.89 13.42
N HIS A 166 22.19 20.08 13.78
CA HIS A 166 22.12 18.63 13.48
C HIS A 166 20.76 18.14 12.93
N GLY A 167 19.85 19.03 12.52
CA GLY A 167 18.53 18.70 11.97
C GLY A 167 17.40 19.57 12.54
N SER A 168 16.24 19.60 11.87
CA SER A 168 15.06 20.40 12.28
C SER A 168 14.24 19.71 13.38
N VAL A 169 14.09 20.37 14.54
CA VAL A 169 13.13 19.98 15.59
C VAL A 169 11.81 20.71 15.35
N TYR A 170 10.70 19.98 15.36
CA TYR A 170 9.35 20.54 15.17
C TYR A 170 8.63 20.66 16.51
N ILE A 171 8.14 21.86 16.83
CA ILE A 171 7.45 22.15 18.09
C ILE A 171 5.96 22.40 17.86
N GLY A 172 5.13 21.94 18.79
CA GLY A 172 3.70 22.26 18.84
C GLY A 172 3.15 22.31 20.24
N ARG A 173 1.96 22.92 20.38
CA ARG A 173 1.30 23.13 21.67
C ARG A 173 -0.15 22.67 21.67
N ALA A 174 -0.53 21.82 22.62
CA ALA A 174 -1.91 21.53 22.97
C ALA A 174 -2.35 22.47 24.14
N PRO A 175 -3.19 23.49 23.90
CA PRO A 175 -3.51 24.54 24.87
C PRO A 175 -4.59 24.11 25.88
N VAL A 176 -4.29 23.07 26.66
CA VAL A 176 -5.18 22.48 27.68
C VAL A 176 -5.04 23.16 29.05
N THR A 177 -6.12 23.26 29.80
CA THR A 177 -6.20 23.92 31.12
C THR A 177 -6.58 22.97 32.24
N SER A 178 -6.96 21.73 31.93
CA SER A 178 -7.35 20.71 32.91
C SER A 178 -6.95 19.30 32.46
N ILE A 179 -6.93 18.34 33.40
CA ILE A 179 -6.70 16.92 33.11
C ILE A 179 -7.75 16.39 32.13
N VAL A 180 -9.01 16.82 32.27
CA VAL A 180 -10.11 16.40 31.39
C VAL A 180 -9.86 16.84 29.95
N GLU A 181 -9.43 18.09 29.74
CA GLU A 181 -9.09 18.58 28.41
C GLU A 181 -7.87 17.88 27.80
N ALA A 182 -6.87 17.53 28.62
CA ALA A 182 -5.72 16.73 28.19
C ALA A 182 -6.16 15.33 27.71
N THR A 183 -7.02 14.65 28.48
CA THR A 183 -7.62 13.37 28.09
C THR A 183 -8.43 13.50 26.79
N ASN A 184 -9.29 14.52 26.67
CA ASN A 184 -10.09 14.75 25.46
C ASN A 184 -9.21 14.98 24.23
N TYR A 185 -8.09 15.69 24.37
CA TYR A 185 -7.16 15.93 23.27
C TYR A 185 -6.46 14.63 22.83
N VAL A 186 -5.98 13.81 23.77
CA VAL A 186 -5.31 12.52 23.47
C VAL A 186 -6.28 11.51 22.86
N ASP A 187 -7.52 11.45 23.35
CA ASP A 187 -8.58 10.66 22.74
C ASP A 187 -8.78 11.04 21.27
N LYS A 188 -8.85 12.35 20.98
CA LYS A 188 -9.01 12.84 19.61
C LYS A 188 -7.82 12.50 18.73
N LEU A 189 -6.59 12.57 19.24
CA LEU A 189 -5.41 12.09 18.50
C LEU A 189 -5.55 10.61 18.14
N THR A 190 -5.99 9.79 19.08
CA THR A 190 -6.20 8.36 18.84
C THR A 190 -7.26 8.13 17.76
N THR A 191 -8.42 8.78 17.86
CA THR A 191 -9.50 8.65 16.86
C THR A 191 -9.08 9.20 15.49
N TYR A 192 -8.31 10.28 15.46
CA TYR A 192 -7.76 10.84 14.22
C TYR A 192 -6.94 9.81 13.46
N TYR A 193 -5.94 9.19 14.10
CA TYR A 193 -5.10 8.19 13.44
C TYR A 193 -5.88 6.93 13.05
N GLN A 194 -6.87 6.51 13.84
CA GLN A 194 -7.78 5.42 13.46
C GLN A 194 -8.62 5.75 12.22
N SER A 195 -9.03 7.02 12.07
CA SER A 195 -9.81 7.46 10.91
C SER A 195 -9.00 7.43 9.61
N LEU A 196 -7.68 7.65 9.67
CA LEU A 196 -6.79 7.58 8.50
C LEU A 196 -6.68 6.17 7.91
N ASP A 197 -7.02 5.16 8.72
CA ASP A 197 -6.92 3.74 8.36
C ASP A 197 -8.16 3.20 7.64
N ILE A 198 -9.23 3.98 7.58
CA ILE A 198 -10.52 3.57 7.04
C ILE A 198 -10.90 4.54 5.94
N TYR A 199 -11.40 4.02 4.82
CA TYR A 199 -11.91 4.89 3.78
C TYR A 199 -13.06 5.75 4.31
N SER A 200 -12.95 7.07 4.16
CA SER A 200 -14.01 8.03 4.43
C SER A 200 -14.06 9.13 3.36
N ASP A 201 -15.25 9.42 2.83
CA ASP A 201 -15.44 10.57 1.91
C ASP A 201 -15.09 11.91 2.57
N ALA A 202 -15.11 11.97 3.92
CA ALA A 202 -14.73 13.17 4.65
C ALA A 202 -13.24 13.54 4.50
N MET A 203 -12.37 12.60 4.10
CA MET A 203 -10.95 12.88 3.79
C MET A 203 -10.76 13.64 2.47
N ASP A 204 -11.78 13.66 1.60
CA ASP A 204 -11.83 14.48 0.38
C ASP A 204 -12.63 15.76 0.57
N ARG A 205 -13.03 16.09 1.80
CA ARG A 205 -13.83 17.26 2.08
C ARG A 205 -13.00 18.39 2.69
N LEU A 206 -13.13 19.56 2.09
CA LEU A 206 -12.51 20.80 2.54
C LEU A 206 -13.60 21.81 2.89
N ILE A 207 -13.43 22.51 4.02
CA ILE A 207 -14.31 23.61 4.41
C ILE A 207 -13.57 24.91 4.18
N LEU A 208 -14.14 25.79 3.36
CA LEU A 208 -13.57 27.10 3.06
C LEU A 208 -14.47 28.19 3.62
N LEU A 209 -13.95 28.94 4.59
CA LEU A 209 -14.61 30.12 5.16
C LEU A 209 -14.10 31.38 4.47
N ASN A 210 -14.97 32.05 3.72
CA ASN A 210 -14.62 33.25 2.98
C ASN A 210 -15.26 34.49 3.60
N LEU A 211 -14.44 35.34 4.19
CA LEU A 211 -14.85 36.49 5.01
C LEU A 211 -14.61 37.78 4.22
N ASP A 212 -15.68 38.34 3.69
CA ASP A 212 -15.64 39.61 2.96
C ASP A 212 -15.82 40.77 3.94
N VAL A 213 -14.70 41.31 4.46
CA VAL A 213 -14.74 42.44 5.41
C VAL A 213 -13.99 43.63 4.80
N THR A 214 -14.75 44.55 4.19
CA THR A 214 -14.17 45.77 3.58
C THR A 214 -14.47 47.00 4.43
N TRP A 215 -13.42 47.70 4.87
CA TRP A 215 -13.51 49.01 5.54
C TRP A 215 -13.38 50.20 4.58
N SER A 216 -13.18 49.98 3.27
CA SER A 216 -13.20 51.05 2.25
C SER A 216 -13.43 50.50 0.83
N SER A 217 -13.80 51.38 -0.11
CA SER A 217 -13.93 51.06 -1.54
C SER A 217 -12.61 50.64 -2.21
N ALA A 218 -11.45 51.04 -1.65
CA ALA A 218 -10.13 50.61 -2.13
C ALA A 218 -9.77 49.19 -1.64
N THR A 219 -10.15 48.83 -0.42
CA THR A 219 -9.96 47.47 0.12
C THR A 219 -10.85 46.45 -0.60
N ARG A 220 -12.04 46.88 -1.06
CA ARG A 220 -13.02 46.04 -1.76
C ARG A 220 -12.55 45.52 -3.13
N SER A 221 -11.68 46.24 -3.82
CA SER A 221 -11.02 45.73 -5.05
C SER A 221 -9.92 44.72 -4.70
N ILE A 222 -9.12 44.97 -3.66
CA ILE A 222 -7.99 44.11 -3.30
C ILE A 222 -8.45 42.78 -2.68
N THR A 223 -9.42 42.78 -1.77
CA THR A 223 -9.95 41.53 -1.18
C THR A 223 -10.79 40.73 -2.15
N GLY A 224 -11.61 41.37 -3.00
CA GLY A 224 -12.37 40.68 -4.05
C GLY A 224 -11.48 40.01 -5.08
N ASP A 225 -10.45 40.71 -5.57
CA ASP A 225 -9.48 40.16 -6.53
C ASP A 225 -8.58 39.10 -5.88
N LEU A 226 -8.19 39.27 -4.61
CA LEU A 226 -7.37 38.29 -3.87
C LEU A 226 -8.16 37.02 -3.53
N VAL A 227 -9.41 37.14 -3.09
CA VAL A 227 -10.29 35.99 -2.82
C VAL A 227 -10.64 35.26 -4.11
N ALA A 228 -10.97 35.98 -5.19
CA ALA A 228 -11.21 35.36 -6.49
C ALA A 228 -9.93 34.72 -7.08
N TYR A 229 -8.76 35.34 -6.87
CA TYR A 229 -7.46 34.77 -7.24
C TYR A 229 -7.14 33.53 -6.42
N ILE A 230 -7.32 33.57 -5.10
CA ILE A 230 -7.06 32.46 -4.19
C ILE A 230 -8.05 31.31 -4.46
N ASN A 231 -9.34 31.59 -4.63
CA ASN A 231 -10.33 30.55 -4.97
C ASN A 231 -10.03 29.93 -6.35
N ASN A 232 -9.75 30.74 -7.38
CA ASN A 232 -9.40 30.19 -8.69
C ASN A 232 -8.08 29.43 -8.67
N LYS A 233 -7.09 29.85 -7.89
CA LYS A 233 -5.76 29.23 -7.87
C LYS A 233 -5.71 27.99 -6.96
N LEU A 234 -6.31 28.05 -5.77
CA LEU A 234 -6.38 26.91 -4.85
C LEU A 234 -7.19 25.77 -5.46
N ILE A 235 -8.38 26.08 -5.99
CA ILE A 235 -9.30 25.07 -6.53
C ILE A 235 -8.75 24.48 -7.83
N ASN A 236 -8.22 25.30 -8.75
CA ASN A 236 -7.81 24.79 -10.06
C ASN A 236 -6.38 24.24 -10.12
N GLU A 237 -5.45 24.69 -9.26
CA GLU A 237 -4.03 24.30 -9.36
C GLU A 237 -3.59 23.26 -8.30
N HIS A 238 -4.24 23.19 -7.13
CA HIS A 238 -3.70 22.44 -5.97
C HIS A 238 -4.66 21.40 -5.39
N ILE A 239 -5.95 21.72 -5.34
CA ILE A 239 -6.97 20.83 -4.79
C ILE A 239 -7.37 19.80 -5.87
N PRO A 240 -7.37 18.49 -5.56
CA PRO A 240 -7.87 17.49 -6.48
C PRO A 240 -9.31 17.80 -6.93
N ALA A 241 -9.62 17.64 -8.21
CA ALA A 241 -10.96 17.89 -8.75
C ALA A 241 -12.06 17.00 -8.12
N SER A 242 -11.66 15.89 -7.49
CA SER A 242 -12.51 14.99 -6.70
C SER A 242 -12.88 15.54 -5.32
N ALA A 243 -12.10 16.47 -4.78
CA ALA A 243 -12.34 17.00 -3.46
C ALA A 243 -13.62 17.83 -3.43
N SER A 244 -14.46 17.58 -2.42
CA SER A 244 -15.66 18.37 -2.17
C SER A 244 -15.31 19.62 -1.37
N ILE A 245 -15.68 20.78 -1.89
CA ILE A 245 -15.43 22.07 -1.25
C ILE A 245 -16.76 22.62 -0.74
N VAL A 246 -16.84 22.85 0.57
CA VAL A 246 -17.95 23.56 1.19
C VAL A 246 -17.54 25.00 1.38
N GLU A 247 -17.96 25.86 0.46
CA GLU A 247 -17.75 27.30 0.55
C GLU A 247 -18.82 27.93 1.44
N LEU A 248 -18.38 28.67 2.45
CA LEU A 248 -19.24 29.47 3.31
C LEU A 248 -18.90 30.93 3.09
N ASN A 249 -19.63 31.56 2.16
CA ASN A 249 -19.46 32.96 1.82
C ASN A 249 -20.22 33.84 2.83
N VAL A 250 -19.49 34.76 3.47
CA VAL A 250 -20.07 35.70 4.43
C VAL A 250 -20.74 36.91 3.72
N SER A 251 -20.57 37.05 2.39
CA SER A 251 -21.03 38.21 1.60
C SER A 251 -22.38 38.08 0.89
N GLU A 252 -22.96 36.89 0.70
CA GLU A 252 -24.22 36.76 -0.02
C GLU A 252 -25.42 37.10 0.88
N HIS A 253 -26.28 38.00 0.40
CA HIS A 253 -27.59 38.30 0.97
C HIS A 253 -28.47 37.04 0.95
N THR A 254 -28.38 36.20 1.98
CA THR A 254 -29.51 35.39 2.38
C THR A 254 -30.64 36.34 2.75
N GLN A 255 -31.84 36.14 2.19
CA GLN A 255 -33.01 36.99 2.44
C GLN A 255 -33.22 37.15 3.96
N GLY A 256 -32.89 38.32 4.50
CA GLY A 256 -33.12 38.67 5.90
C GLY A 256 -31.90 38.91 6.78
N CYS A 257 -30.66 38.80 6.29
CA CYS A 257 -29.45 39.13 7.06
C CYS A 257 -28.66 40.28 6.41
N GLU A 258 -28.48 41.39 7.13
CA GLU A 258 -27.57 42.49 6.74
C GLU A 258 -26.09 42.06 6.89
N PRO A 259 -25.13 42.66 6.15
CA PRO A 259 -23.70 42.31 6.17
C PRO A 259 -22.99 42.45 7.53
N PHE A 260 -23.69 42.92 8.56
CA PHE A 260 -23.18 43.22 9.90
C PHE A 260 -24.07 42.66 11.04
N GLU A 261 -25.04 41.78 10.73
CA GLU A 261 -25.92 41.14 11.71
C GLU A 261 -25.53 39.69 11.99
N TYR A 262 -25.73 39.27 13.24
CA TYR A 262 -25.62 37.88 13.69
C TYR A 262 -26.54 36.97 12.86
N CYS A 263 -26.01 35.86 12.34
CA CYS A 263 -26.74 34.96 11.45
C CYS A 263 -26.61 33.50 11.92
N SER A 264 -27.64 33.01 12.62
CA SER A 264 -27.70 31.64 13.16
C SER A 264 -27.57 30.56 12.08
N ASP A 265 -28.06 30.82 10.88
CA ASP A 265 -28.09 29.83 9.80
C ASP A 265 -26.67 29.49 9.29
N ARG A 266 -25.73 30.44 9.37
CA ARG A 266 -24.33 30.24 8.96
C ARG A 266 -23.54 29.41 9.97
N GLU A 267 -23.76 29.66 11.26
CA GLU A 267 -23.17 28.87 12.35
C GLU A 267 -23.67 27.43 12.29
N GLN A 268 -24.98 27.23 12.11
CA GLN A 268 -25.57 25.90 11.93
C GLN A 268 -25.03 25.18 10.69
N LEU A 269 -24.80 25.89 9.59
CA LEU A 269 -24.23 25.29 8.38
C LEU A 269 -22.76 24.89 8.56
N PHE A 270 -21.97 25.70 9.26
CA PHE A 270 -20.60 25.36 9.61
C PHE A 270 -20.53 24.18 10.58
N GLU A 271 -21.36 24.17 11.63
CA GLU A 271 -21.46 23.05 12.58
C GLU A 271 -21.94 21.77 11.91
N SER A 272 -22.98 21.84 11.09
CA SER A 272 -23.43 20.71 10.26
C SER A 272 -22.29 20.22 9.35
N SER A 273 -21.49 21.14 8.82
CA SER A 273 -20.35 20.77 7.97
C SER A 273 -19.22 20.11 8.74
N LEU A 274 -18.89 20.60 9.93
CA LEU A 274 -17.97 19.94 10.86
C LEU A 274 -18.45 18.54 11.22
N ASN A 275 -19.73 18.40 11.57
CA ASN A 275 -20.35 17.15 12.01
C ASN A 275 -20.34 16.06 10.93
N GLN A 276 -20.35 16.45 9.66
CA GLN A 276 -20.19 15.52 8.55
C GLN A 276 -18.73 15.08 8.33
N GLY A 277 -17.76 15.71 8.99
CA GLY A 277 -16.31 15.46 8.85
C GLY A 277 -15.69 16.23 7.69
N ALA A 278 -14.41 16.59 7.85
CA ALA A 278 -13.59 17.26 6.84
C ALA A 278 -12.11 17.09 7.15
N SER A 279 -11.25 17.21 6.13
CA SER A 279 -9.79 17.10 6.28
C SER A 279 -9.15 18.40 6.75
N VAL A 280 -9.61 19.51 6.18
CA VAL A 280 -9.03 20.83 6.41
C VAL A 280 -10.14 21.87 6.47
N ILE A 281 -10.00 22.82 7.39
CA ILE A 281 -10.73 24.08 7.41
C ILE A 281 -9.74 25.19 7.06
N SER A 282 -10.07 25.97 6.05
CA SER A 282 -9.29 27.14 5.66
C SER A 282 -10.10 28.41 5.86
N ILE A 283 -9.48 29.42 6.47
CA ILE A 283 -10.12 30.72 6.70
C ILE A 283 -9.44 31.80 5.87
N LEU A 284 -10.22 32.45 5.01
CA LEU A 284 -9.82 33.55 4.14
C LEU A 284 -10.47 34.84 4.62
N GLY A 285 -9.70 35.78 5.16
CA GLY A 285 -10.25 37.09 5.55
C GLY A 285 -9.31 37.98 6.35
N THR A 286 -9.74 39.24 6.54
CA THR A 286 -8.83 40.34 6.93
C THR A 286 -8.84 40.69 8.41
N ILE A 287 -9.93 40.45 9.16
CA ILE A 287 -10.02 40.81 10.57
C ILE A 287 -10.97 39.84 11.28
N ALA A 288 -10.45 39.02 12.19
CA ALA A 288 -11.25 38.31 13.17
C ALA A 288 -10.66 38.61 14.55
N GLY A 289 -11.48 39.11 15.47
CA GLY A 289 -11.07 39.18 16.86
C GLY A 289 -10.92 37.75 17.41
N PRO A 290 -10.12 37.54 18.45
CA PRO A 290 -9.88 36.22 19.02
C PRO A 290 -11.15 35.50 19.53
N ARG A 291 -12.23 36.25 19.82
CA ARG A 291 -13.56 35.70 20.19
C ARG A 291 -14.31 35.04 19.03
N ASN A 292 -13.86 35.19 17.78
CA ASN A 292 -14.65 34.85 16.62
C ASN A 292 -13.80 34.12 15.57
N LEU A 293 -14.31 32.99 15.07
CA LEU A 293 -13.92 32.51 13.73
C LEU A 293 -14.67 33.39 12.74
N GLY A 294 -14.02 33.92 11.71
CA GLY A 294 -14.78 34.49 10.61
C GLY A 294 -15.10 35.99 10.62
N GLY A 295 -14.70 36.76 11.64
CA GLY A 295 -15.05 38.19 11.69
C GLY A 295 -15.38 38.67 13.09
N TRP A 296 -16.31 39.60 13.25
CA TRP A 296 -16.70 40.15 14.56
C TRP A 296 -17.92 39.43 15.20
N TYR A 297 -18.39 38.29 14.67
CA TYR A 297 -19.80 37.88 14.86
C TYR A 297 -20.10 36.39 15.17
N TRP A 298 -19.13 35.49 15.28
CA TRP A 298 -19.40 34.09 15.68
C TRP A 298 -19.00 33.87 17.14
N ASP A 299 -20.00 33.82 18.02
CA ASP A 299 -19.77 33.66 19.45
C ASP A 299 -19.39 32.22 19.80
N ILE A 300 -18.55 32.08 20.81
CA ILE A 300 -18.09 30.80 21.34
C ILE A 300 -19.26 29.94 21.84
N SER A 301 -20.38 30.56 22.20
CA SER A 301 -21.59 29.91 22.71
C SER A 301 -22.35 29.11 21.64
N SER A 302 -22.06 29.31 20.34
CA SER A 302 -22.76 28.64 19.24
C SER A 302 -22.37 27.17 19.08
N PHE A 303 -21.10 26.81 19.27
CA PHE A 303 -20.54 25.48 18.94
C PHE A 303 -20.88 24.33 19.91
N ASN A 304 -22.05 24.32 20.55
CA ASN A 304 -22.41 23.28 21.54
C ASN A 304 -22.88 21.95 20.91
N ASP A 305 -23.17 21.92 19.61
CA ASP A 305 -23.69 20.74 18.90
C ASP A 305 -22.63 20.06 18.00
N VAL A 306 -21.35 20.38 18.19
CA VAL A 306 -20.25 19.74 17.45
C VAL A 306 -20.04 18.30 17.92
N ALA A 307 -20.15 17.33 17.03
CA ALA A 307 -20.15 15.90 17.32
C ALA A 307 -19.34 15.06 16.29
N ASN A 308 -18.26 15.63 15.75
CA ASN A 308 -17.43 15.02 14.71
C ASN A 308 -16.25 14.17 15.22
N LYS A 309 -16.18 13.82 16.52
CA LYS A 309 -15.07 13.00 17.08
C LYS A 309 -14.86 11.68 16.32
N ASN A 310 -15.94 11.03 15.88
CA ASN A 310 -15.90 9.75 15.19
C ASN A 310 -15.89 9.87 13.65
N THR A 311 -15.69 11.08 13.12
CA THR A 311 -15.49 11.32 11.68
C THR A 311 -14.05 11.77 11.44
N VAL A 312 -13.72 12.17 10.21
CA VAL A 312 -12.42 12.79 9.91
C VAL A 312 -12.42 14.18 10.52
N MET A 313 -11.60 14.35 11.57
CA MET A 313 -11.44 15.64 12.25
C MET A 313 -10.52 16.56 11.43
N PRO A 314 -10.93 17.80 11.14
CA PRO A 314 -10.15 18.69 10.30
C PRO A 314 -8.96 19.31 11.03
N PHE A 315 -7.93 19.62 10.24
CA PHE A 315 -6.88 20.55 10.61
C PHE A 315 -7.27 21.99 10.22
N LEU A 316 -7.07 22.96 11.11
CA LEU A 316 -7.41 24.36 10.85
C LEU A 316 -6.20 25.13 10.32
N ILE A 317 -6.33 25.79 9.17
CA ILE A 317 -5.37 26.81 8.73
C ILE A 317 -6.05 28.18 8.68
N ALA A 318 -5.69 29.02 9.63
CA ALA A 318 -6.33 30.29 9.90
C ALA A 318 -5.27 31.39 10.04
N PRO A 319 -4.67 31.86 8.93
CA PRO A 319 -3.60 32.87 8.96
C PRO A 319 -4.12 34.29 9.25
N ASN A 320 -5.34 34.46 9.73
CA ASN A 320 -5.96 35.74 10.10
C ASN A 320 -5.64 36.13 11.56
N CYS A 321 -5.71 37.43 11.86
CA CYS A 321 -5.24 38.01 13.12
C CYS A 321 -5.78 37.32 14.38
N HIS A 322 -4.91 37.16 15.38
CA HIS A 322 -5.23 36.78 16.77
C HIS A 322 -5.95 35.44 16.97
N GLN A 323 -6.07 34.57 15.96
CA GLN A 323 -6.73 33.26 16.12
C GLN A 323 -5.97 32.32 17.08
N GLY A 324 -4.65 32.53 17.21
CA GLY A 324 -3.77 31.81 18.13
C GLY A 324 -3.69 32.41 19.54
N GLU A 325 -4.47 33.45 19.87
CA GLU A 325 -4.43 34.09 21.19
C GLU A 325 -5.12 33.23 22.26
N VAL A 326 -4.43 32.19 22.73
CA VAL A 326 -4.96 31.20 23.70
C VAL A 326 -4.79 31.59 25.17
N ASN A 327 -4.16 32.74 25.43
CA ASN A 327 -3.76 33.24 26.75
C ASN A 327 -4.54 34.47 27.23
N ASN A 328 -5.58 34.91 26.51
CA ASN A 328 -6.33 36.09 26.93
C ASN A 328 -7.23 35.79 28.16
N PRO A 329 -7.12 36.54 29.26
CA PRO A 329 -7.94 36.31 30.45
C PRO A 329 -9.38 36.79 30.31
N ASP A 330 -9.67 37.68 29.34
CA ASP A 330 -10.98 38.29 29.13
C ASP A 330 -11.87 37.52 28.14
N PHE A 331 -11.31 36.52 27.44
CA PHE A 331 -12.04 35.65 26.51
C PHE A 331 -11.27 34.39 26.11
N GLU A 332 -12.01 33.35 25.74
CA GLU A 332 -11.46 32.14 25.15
C GLU A 332 -11.48 32.23 23.61
N SER A 333 -10.42 31.76 22.94
CA SER A 333 -10.41 31.69 21.48
C SER A 333 -11.20 30.50 20.95
N VAL A 334 -11.94 30.69 19.86
CA VAL A 334 -12.76 29.62 19.26
C VAL A 334 -11.90 28.44 18.80
N MET A 335 -10.71 28.72 18.26
CA MET A 335 -9.71 27.70 17.91
C MET A 335 -9.37 26.81 19.11
N ARG A 336 -9.06 27.41 20.28
CA ARG A 336 -8.78 26.65 21.51
C ARG A 336 -9.98 25.79 21.91
N LYS A 337 -11.18 26.37 21.92
CA LYS A 337 -12.38 25.63 22.32
C LYS A 337 -12.59 24.41 21.43
N LEU A 338 -12.51 24.56 20.11
CA LEU A 338 -12.61 23.44 19.17
C LEU A 338 -11.47 22.41 19.37
N MET A 339 -10.27 22.84 19.74
CA MET A 339 -9.16 21.93 20.02
C MET A 339 -9.35 21.08 21.28
N VAL A 340 -10.06 21.56 22.31
CA VAL A 340 -10.24 20.82 23.58
C VAL A 340 -11.65 20.26 23.78
N TYR A 341 -12.55 20.50 22.81
CA TYR A 341 -13.93 20.03 22.85
C TYR A 341 -14.01 18.49 22.91
N GLU A 342 -14.85 17.96 23.81
CA GLU A 342 -14.94 16.52 24.10
C GLU A 342 -15.50 15.71 22.92
N ASN A 343 -16.54 16.23 22.26
CA ASN A 343 -17.30 15.52 21.25
C ASN A 343 -16.80 15.77 19.81
N GLY A 344 -15.71 16.53 19.63
CA GLY A 344 -15.16 16.81 18.31
C GLY A 344 -14.33 18.08 18.23
N GLY A 345 -14.53 18.85 17.17
CA GLY A 345 -13.83 20.09 16.83
C GLY A 345 -12.73 19.87 15.79
N ILE A 346 -11.53 20.38 16.09
CA ILE A 346 -10.34 20.35 15.23
C ILE A 346 -9.20 19.58 15.91
N ILE A 347 -8.29 19.00 15.13
CA ILE A 347 -7.17 18.20 15.67
C ILE A 347 -5.89 19.02 15.92
N GLY A 348 -5.75 20.15 15.22
CA GLY A 348 -4.63 21.07 15.31
C GLY A 348 -4.89 22.31 14.45
N ALA A 349 -4.01 23.31 14.59
CA ALA A 349 -4.12 24.56 13.85
C ALA A 349 -2.78 25.21 13.52
N ILE A 350 -2.72 25.92 12.38
CA ILE A 350 -1.75 27.00 12.16
C ILE A 350 -2.50 28.31 12.30
N ALA A 351 -2.16 29.08 13.33
CA ALA A 351 -2.85 30.30 13.69
C ALA A 351 -1.88 31.33 14.31
N PRO A 352 -1.95 32.61 13.95
CA PRO A 352 -1.09 33.64 14.50
C PRO A 352 -1.61 34.16 15.84
N THR A 353 -0.70 34.41 16.78
CA THR A 353 -0.99 35.01 18.09
C THR A 353 -1.24 36.52 18.00
N GLU A 354 -0.79 37.15 16.92
CA GLU A 354 -0.83 38.60 16.69
C GLU A 354 -1.44 38.95 15.32
N GLY A 355 -1.36 40.24 14.95
CA GLY A 355 -1.83 40.75 13.66
C GLY A 355 -1.11 40.18 12.42
N THR A 356 -1.76 40.27 11.26
CA THR A 356 -1.38 39.53 10.04
C THR A 356 -1.37 40.41 8.79
N GLU A 357 -0.84 39.88 7.70
CA GLU A 357 -0.69 40.57 6.41
C GLU A 357 -1.38 39.75 5.29
N GLN A 358 -2.16 40.43 4.44
CA GLN A 358 -3.08 39.76 3.51
C GLN A 358 -2.37 39.01 2.39
N HIS A 359 -1.27 39.54 1.84
CA HIS A 359 -0.50 38.84 0.80
C HIS A 359 0.20 37.59 1.35
N ALA A 360 0.72 37.65 2.57
CA ALA A 360 1.33 36.51 3.26
C ALA A 360 0.32 35.40 3.55
N ASN A 361 -0.93 35.75 3.89
CA ASN A 361 -2.02 34.80 4.11
C ASN A 361 -2.33 34.00 2.84
N GLY A 362 -2.41 34.68 1.69
CA GLY A 362 -2.64 34.02 0.39
C GLY A 362 -1.50 33.09 -0.01
N TYR A 363 -0.24 33.50 0.24
CA TYR A 363 0.93 32.67 0.00
C TYR A 363 0.93 31.40 0.88
N ILE A 364 0.71 31.55 2.18
CA ILE A 364 0.66 30.44 3.14
C ILE A 364 -0.36 29.40 2.71
N LEU A 365 -1.59 29.84 2.38
CA LEU A 365 -2.66 28.91 2.02
C LEU A 365 -2.30 28.17 0.73
N ASN A 366 -1.85 28.89 -0.31
CA ASN A 366 -1.43 28.25 -1.55
C ASN A 366 -0.34 27.19 -1.34
N ARG A 367 0.70 27.57 -0.58
CA ARG A 367 1.83 26.69 -0.31
C ARG A 367 1.50 25.56 0.64
N PHE A 368 0.57 25.75 1.57
CA PHE A 368 0.06 24.69 2.43
C PHE A 368 -0.62 23.60 1.61
N TYR A 369 -1.47 23.97 0.65
CA TYR A 369 -2.15 23.02 -0.21
C TYR A 369 -1.19 22.24 -1.14
N ASP A 370 -0.14 22.89 -1.67
CA ASP A 370 0.97 22.19 -2.36
C ASP A 370 1.54 21.04 -1.50
N LEU A 371 1.84 21.36 -0.23
CA LEU A 371 2.57 20.46 0.66
C LEU A 371 1.71 19.30 1.18
N ILE A 372 0.40 19.48 1.37
CA ILE A 372 -0.47 18.39 1.86
C ILE A 372 -0.83 17.38 0.75
N PHE A 373 -0.85 17.80 -0.53
CA PHE A 373 -1.25 16.95 -1.66
C PHE A 373 -0.07 16.35 -2.46
N GLN A 374 1.19 16.72 -2.15
CA GLN A 374 2.38 16.12 -2.75
C GLN A 374 2.50 14.61 -2.44
N ASP A 375 3.22 13.84 -3.27
CA ASP A 375 3.37 12.37 -3.12
C ASP A 375 3.94 11.97 -1.75
N GLU A 376 4.93 12.69 -1.24
CA GLU A 376 5.54 12.41 0.06
C GLU A 376 4.85 13.21 1.16
N SER A 377 3.95 12.58 1.93
CA SER A 377 3.34 13.24 3.10
C SER A 377 4.41 13.62 4.11
N ILE A 378 4.35 14.87 4.57
CA ILE A 378 5.15 15.38 5.68
C ILE A 378 4.22 15.83 6.81
N PRO A 379 4.65 15.72 8.09
CA PRO A 379 3.83 16.15 9.22
C PRO A 379 3.54 17.66 9.19
N TYR A 380 2.42 18.07 9.78
CA TYR A 380 2.04 19.48 9.85
C TYR A 380 3.06 20.37 10.56
N GLY A 381 3.80 19.85 11.55
CA GLY A 381 4.91 20.60 12.17
C GLY A 381 6.04 20.92 11.19
N GLN A 382 6.32 20.00 10.25
CA GLN A 382 7.29 20.23 9.17
C GLN A 382 6.72 21.18 8.10
N ILE A 383 5.44 21.03 7.74
CA ILE A 383 4.75 21.96 6.82
C ILE A 383 4.84 23.39 7.38
N PHE A 384 4.50 23.58 8.65
CA PHE A 384 4.59 24.87 9.33
C PHE A 384 6.00 25.47 9.26
N LYS A 385 7.04 24.66 9.51
CA LYS A 385 8.45 25.11 9.40
C LYS A 385 8.81 25.56 7.99
N ILE A 386 8.43 24.79 6.96
CA ILE A 386 8.66 25.14 5.55
C ILE A 386 7.98 26.48 5.22
N LEU A 387 6.71 26.64 5.60
CA LEU A 387 5.97 27.87 5.35
C LEU A 387 6.65 29.09 5.98
N LYS A 388 7.14 28.97 7.22
CA LYS A 388 7.86 30.06 7.90
C LYS A 388 9.21 30.37 7.27
N ASP A 389 10.00 29.34 6.93
CA ASP A 389 11.31 29.52 6.33
C ASP A 389 11.24 30.16 4.95
N GLU A 390 10.30 29.71 4.11
CA GLU A 390 10.08 30.28 2.78
C GLU A 390 9.61 31.74 2.88
N LEU A 391 8.69 32.05 3.81
CA LEU A 391 8.29 33.43 4.08
C LEU A 391 9.46 34.30 4.55
N ALA A 392 10.26 33.83 5.51
CA ALA A 392 11.43 34.57 6.02
C ALA A 392 12.47 34.85 4.93
N SER A 393 12.58 33.96 3.93
CA SER A 393 13.47 34.15 2.79
C SER A 393 12.95 35.15 1.74
N SER A 394 11.66 35.48 1.77
CA SER A 394 11.05 36.39 0.80
C SER A 394 11.36 37.86 1.16
N SER A 395 12.22 38.48 0.35
CA SER A 395 12.93 39.73 0.67
C SER A 395 12.10 41.02 0.59
N ASN A 396 10.76 40.97 0.66
CA ASN A 396 9.96 42.07 0.13
C ASN A 396 9.39 43.08 1.15
N TYR A 397 9.29 42.79 2.45
CA TYR A 397 8.61 43.72 3.38
C TYR A 397 9.09 43.62 4.83
N SER A 398 9.29 44.77 5.50
CA SER A 398 9.63 44.83 6.95
C SER A 398 8.50 44.37 7.88
N TRP A 399 7.28 44.28 7.36
CA TRP A 399 6.07 43.88 8.08
C TRP A 399 5.88 42.35 8.10
N LEU A 400 6.60 41.63 7.22
CA LEU A 400 6.56 40.18 7.14
C LEU A 400 7.16 39.54 8.40
N GLU A 401 8.20 40.16 8.97
CA GLU A 401 8.86 39.70 10.21
C GLU A 401 7.89 39.65 11.40
N PHE A 402 7.06 40.69 11.57
CA PHE A 402 6.04 40.73 12.62
C PHE A 402 5.06 39.56 12.49
N PHE A 403 4.57 39.30 11.28
CA PHE A 403 3.64 38.21 11.02
C PHE A 403 4.29 36.83 11.20
N ILE A 404 5.49 36.62 10.66
CA ILE A 404 6.24 35.35 10.78
C ILE A 404 6.48 35.02 12.26
N ASN A 405 6.84 36.01 13.07
CA ASN A 405 7.08 35.82 14.49
C ASN A 405 5.81 35.47 15.27
N GLY A 406 4.63 35.95 14.83
CA GLY A 406 3.35 35.63 15.47
C GLY A 406 2.71 34.32 15.02
N LEU A 407 3.04 33.85 13.82
CA LEU A 407 2.50 32.60 13.28
C LEU A 407 2.96 31.40 14.12
N THR A 408 2.01 30.68 14.72
CA THR A 408 2.26 29.60 15.69
C THR A 408 1.53 28.31 15.28
N TYR A 409 2.12 27.16 15.62
CA TYR A 409 1.53 25.84 15.42
C TYR A 409 0.94 25.29 16.72
N PHE A 410 -0.34 24.91 16.67
CA PHE A 410 -1.08 24.30 17.78
C PHE A 410 -1.42 22.84 17.45
N GLY A 411 -1.14 21.94 18.38
CA GLY A 411 -1.36 20.50 18.29
C GLY A 411 -0.07 19.67 18.29
N ASP A 412 -0.21 18.37 18.02
CA ASP A 412 0.88 17.40 17.89
C ASP A 412 1.66 17.60 16.59
N PRO A 413 2.94 18.04 16.61
CA PRO A 413 3.71 18.37 15.41
C PRO A 413 3.99 17.16 14.50
N SER A 414 3.73 15.93 14.96
CA SER A 414 3.84 14.70 14.18
C SER A 414 2.57 14.31 13.42
N LEU A 415 1.49 15.11 13.51
CA LEU A 415 0.25 14.90 12.77
C LEU A 415 0.51 14.90 11.27
N VAL A 416 0.11 13.83 10.58
CA VAL A 416 0.17 13.74 9.12
C VAL A 416 -1.17 14.16 8.51
N PRO A 417 -1.19 14.85 7.36
CA PRO A 417 -2.44 15.31 6.74
C PRO A 417 -3.46 14.20 6.47
N SER A 418 -4.72 14.45 6.82
CA SER A 418 -5.89 13.58 6.60
C SER A 418 -6.53 13.78 5.22
N VAL A 419 -5.71 13.89 4.17
CA VAL A 419 -6.18 14.07 2.79
C VAL A 419 -5.86 12.87 1.93
N TYR A 420 -6.67 12.62 0.92
CA TYR A 420 -6.29 11.70 -0.14
C TYR A 420 -5.48 12.37 -1.23
N LYS A 421 -4.55 11.57 -1.76
CA LYS A 421 -3.78 11.90 -2.95
C LYS A 421 -4.31 11.05 -4.09
N HIS A 422 -5.11 11.67 -4.95
CA HIS A 422 -5.68 11.01 -6.11
C HIS A 422 -4.61 10.75 -7.17
N ARG A 423 -4.46 9.49 -7.61
CA ARG A 423 -3.45 9.06 -8.59
C ARG A 423 -4.07 8.15 -9.63
N ALA A 424 -3.60 8.31 -10.87
CA ALA A 424 -4.02 7.52 -12.02
C ALA A 424 -2.92 7.54 -13.11
N GLY A 425 -3.01 6.63 -14.08
CA GLY A 425 -2.13 6.64 -15.25
C GLY A 425 -0.87 5.80 -15.05
N ASN A 426 0.29 6.34 -15.42
CA ASN A 426 1.55 5.59 -15.43
C ASN A 426 2.58 6.19 -14.46
N ILE A 427 3.26 5.31 -13.72
CA ILE A 427 4.49 5.60 -12.99
C ILE A 427 5.65 5.19 -13.90
N ALA A 428 6.38 6.17 -14.41
CA ALA A 428 7.42 5.99 -15.42
C ALA A 428 8.85 6.04 -14.85
N SER A 429 9.01 6.27 -13.54
CA SER A 429 10.29 6.37 -12.86
C SER A 429 10.17 5.86 -11.43
N THR A 430 11.31 5.68 -10.74
CA THR A 430 11.30 5.39 -9.31
C THR A 430 10.63 6.52 -8.52
N THR A 431 9.59 6.19 -7.77
CA THR A 431 8.81 7.12 -6.96
C THR A 431 8.54 6.50 -5.58
N THR A 432 8.54 7.33 -4.55
CA THR A 432 8.17 6.93 -3.19
C THR A 432 6.90 7.65 -2.78
N TRP A 433 5.93 6.90 -2.27
CA TRP A 433 4.64 7.39 -1.82
C TRP A 433 4.50 7.21 -0.32
N ASN A 434 4.02 8.27 0.34
CA ASN A 434 3.78 8.29 1.78
C ASN A 434 2.40 8.90 2.08
N GLY A 435 1.57 8.21 2.86
CA GLY A 435 0.25 8.68 3.31
C GLY A 435 -0.91 7.91 2.66
N ASN A 436 -2.05 8.59 2.52
CA ASN A 436 -3.28 8.00 2.00
C ASN A 436 -3.50 8.39 0.53
N PHE A 437 -3.73 7.39 -0.32
CA PHE A 437 -3.91 7.56 -1.76
C PHE A 437 -5.25 6.97 -2.19
N ILE A 438 -5.91 7.64 -3.13
CA ILE A 438 -7.00 7.04 -3.90
C ILE A 438 -6.52 6.80 -5.32
N ILE A 439 -6.78 5.60 -5.82
CA ILE A 439 -6.54 5.21 -7.20
C ILE A 439 -7.89 5.19 -7.94
N ASP A 440 -8.26 6.32 -8.53
CA ASP A 440 -9.57 6.51 -9.18
C ASP A 440 -9.66 5.83 -10.55
N ASN A 441 -8.50 5.58 -11.15
CA ASN A 441 -8.39 4.93 -12.44
C ASN A 441 -7.16 4.02 -12.48
N HIS A 442 -7.08 3.13 -13.47
CA HIS A 442 -6.00 2.16 -13.58
C HIS A 442 -4.62 2.83 -13.52
N LEU A 443 -3.80 2.29 -12.61
CA LEU A 443 -2.42 2.70 -12.40
C LEU A 443 -1.49 1.61 -12.95
N VAL A 444 -0.50 2.02 -13.73
CA VAL A 444 0.52 1.14 -14.31
C VAL A 444 1.89 1.57 -13.81
N ILE A 445 2.63 0.65 -13.18
CA ILE A 445 4.06 0.81 -12.93
C ILE A 445 4.77 0.29 -14.18
N ASP A 446 5.42 1.17 -14.93
CA ASP A 446 6.12 0.82 -16.17
C ASP A 446 7.35 -0.06 -15.89
N TYR A 447 7.84 -0.75 -16.93
CA TYR A 447 8.86 -1.80 -16.86
C TYR A 447 10.16 -1.41 -16.13
N ASP A 448 10.60 -0.15 -16.22
CA ASP A 448 11.83 0.35 -15.58
C ASP A 448 11.54 1.24 -14.35
N ALA A 449 10.28 1.27 -13.89
CA ALA A 449 9.87 2.08 -12.77
C ALA A 449 9.86 1.25 -11.47
N THR A 450 9.97 1.95 -10.35
CA THR A 450 9.80 1.36 -9.02
C THR A 450 8.84 2.23 -8.22
N LEU A 451 7.77 1.65 -7.69
CA LEU A 451 6.96 2.33 -6.69
C LEU A 451 7.28 1.76 -5.31
N ASN A 452 7.74 2.63 -4.41
CA ASN A 452 7.93 2.31 -2.99
C ASN A 452 6.80 2.94 -2.17
N LEU A 453 6.11 2.15 -1.37
CA LEU A 453 5.23 2.66 -0.32
C LEU A 453 5.99 2.69 1.00
N THR A 454 5.95 3.83 1.69
CA THR A 454 6.45 3.89 3.07
C THR A 454 5.53 3.10 4.00
N PRO A 455 6.05 2.46 5.06
CA PRO A 455 5.22 1.76 6.03
C PRO A 455 4.11 2.63 6.62
N GLY A 456 2.91 2.06 6.76
CA GLY A 456 1.70 2.77 7.22
C GLY A 456 0.93 3.53 6.13
N SER A 457 1.46 3.63 4.91
CA SER A 457 0.69 4.20 3.78
C SER A 457 -0.47 3.31 3.37
N ASN A 458 -1.58 3.95 2.98
CA ASN A 458 -2.81 3.28 2.56
C ASN A 458 -3.14 3.61 1.11
N LEU A 459 -3.45 2.58 0.31
CA LEU A 459 -3.96 2.70 -1.05
C LEU A 459 -5.42 2.25 -1.09
N PHE A 460 -6.32 3.18 -1.36
CA PHE A 460 -7.73 2.91 -1.59
C PHE A 460 -8.00 2.89 -3.09
N LEU A 461 -8.64 1.84 -3.58
CA LEU A 461 -8.89 1.64 -5.00
C LEU A 461 -10.37 1.73 -5.29
N ALA A 462 -10.73 2.55 -6.28
CA ALA A 462 -12.12 2.59 -6.74
C ALA A 462 -12.55 1.22 -7.30
N GLU A 463 -13.86 0.95 -7.27
CA GLU A 463 -14.47 -0.32 -7.68
C GLU A 463 -13.96 -0.81 -9.05
N GLY A 464 -13.53 -2.06 -9.18
CA GLY A 464 -12.99 -2.59 -10.45
C GLY A 464 -11.65 -2.01 -10.92
N ILE A 465 -11.05 -1.05 -10.20
CA ILE A 465 -9.71 -0.52 -10.52
C ILE A 465 -8.64 -1.44 -9.93
N GLY A 466 -7.71 -1.87 -10.78
CA GLY A 466 -6.56 -2.67 -10.39
C GLY A 466 -5.25 -2.01 -10.77
N LEU A 467 -4.18 -2.35 -10.04
CA LEU A 467 -2.82 -1.93 -10.32
C LEU A 467 -2.14 -2.93 -11.24
N ARG A 468 -1.55 -2.46 -12.34
CA ARG A 468 -0.67 -3.27 -13.19
C ARG A 468 0.78 -2.95 -12.85
N ILE A 469 1.56 -3.96 -12.53
CA ILE A 469 2.96 -3.84 -12.11
C ILE A 469 3.84 -4.53 -13.13
N ASN A 470 4.44 -3.77 -14.04
CA ASN A 470 5.40 -4.28 -15.03
C ASN A 470 6.86 -4.09 -14.58
N GLY A 471 7.13 -3.04 -13.79
CA GLY A 471 8.40 -2.83 -13.07
C GLY A 471 8.31 -3.32 -11.62
N THR A 472 9.06 -2.71 -10.70
CA THR A 472 9.12 -3.17 -9.29
C THR A 472 8.11 -2.46 -8.38
N PHE A 473 7.51 -3.19 -7.45
CA PHE A 473 6.62 -2.64 -6.43
C PHE A 473 7.00 -3.13 -5.03
N ASN A 474 7.25 -2.19 -4.12
CA ASN A 474 7.66 -2.48 -2.75
C ASN A 474 6.65 -1.90 -1.76
N ALA A 475 6.04 -2.76 -0.96
CA ALA A 475 5.12 -2.39 0.09
C ALA A 475 5.41 -3.20 1.36
N ASN A 476 5.51 -2.51 2.49
CA ASN A 476 5.78 -3.11 3.80
C ASN A 476 4.87 -2.47 4.85
N SER A 477 4.04 -3.25 5.54
CA SER A 477 3.06 -2.75 6.51
C SER A 477 2.09 -1.71 5.91
N ASN A 478 1.60 -1.99 4.69
CA ASN A 478 0.67 -1.14 3.95
C ASN A 478 -0.73 -1.75 3.86
N LYS A 479 -1.74 -0.90 3.65
CA LYS A 479 -3.13 -1.32 3.40
C LYS A 479 -3.53 -1.08 1.96
N PHE A 480 -4.24 -2.05 1.39
CA PHE A 480 -4.90 -1.98 0.10
C PHE A 480 -6.36 -2.35 0.30
N ALA A 481 -7.27 -1.43 -0.01
CA ALA A 481 -8.69 -1.63 0.24
C ALA A 481 -9.56 -0.98 -0.84
N LEU A 482 -10.81 -1.41 -0.92
CA LEU A 482 -11.83 -0.75 -1.73
C LEU A 482 -12.05 0.68 -1.20
N ALA A 483 -12.12 1.65 -2.11
CA ALA A 483 -12.65 2.98 -1.83
C ALA A 483 -14.18 2.90 -1.76
N GLY A 484 -14.77 3.22 -0.61
CA GLY A 484 -16.21 3.22 -0.38
C GLY A 484 -16.77 1.93 0.20
N ILE A 485 -18.09 1.94 0.43
CA ILE A 485 -18.88 0.81 0.93
C ILE A 485 -19.73 0.30 -0.22
N GLY A 486 -19.45 -0.90 -0.74
CA GLY A 486 -20.16 -1.49 -1.86
C GLY A 486 -20.08 -3.03 -1.87
N SER A 487 -20.94 -3.67 -2.66
CA SER A 487 -20.93 -5.14 -2.84
C SER A 487 -19.82 -5.64 -3.77
N ASN A 488 -19.16 -4.72 -4.48
CA ASN A 488 -18.24 -5.04 -5.56
C ASN A 488 -16.80 -4.76 -5.14
N LEU A 489 -15.91 -5.69 -5.48
CA LEU A 489 -14.51 -5.61 -5.11
C LEU A 489 -13.74 -4.65 -6.01
N TRP A 490 -12.62 -4.11 -5.51
CA TRP A 490 -11.67 -3.43 -6.41
C TRP A 490 -10.92 -4.47 -7.24
N GLY A 491 -10.17 -4.00 -8.23
CA GLY A 491 -9.43 -4.84 -9.15
C GLY A 491 -8.30 -5.63 -8.49
N MET A 492 -7.32 -6.01 -9.31
CA MET A 492 -6.27 -6.95 -8.92
C MET A 492 -4.91 -6.25 -8.84
N LEU A 493 -4.05 -6.71 -7.92
CA LEU A 493 -2.61 -6.47 -8.00
C LEU A 493 -2.03 -7.42 -9.05
N ASP A 494 -1.74 -6.91 -10.23
CA ASP A 494 -1.40 -7.69 -11.42
C ASP A 494 0.07 -7.49 -11.79
N PHE A 495 0.94 -8.36 -11.27
CA PHE A 495 2.37 -8.38 -11.52
C PHE A 495 2.68 -9.12 -12.81
N ARG A 496 3.48 -8.52 -13.71
CA ARG A 496 3.73 -9.07 -15.04
C ARG A 496 5.18 -8.93 -15.49
N GLY A 497 5.74 -10.03 -15.97
CA GLY A 497 7.03 -10.02 -16.63
C GLY A 497 8.20 -10.09 -15.65
N GLN A 498 9.38 -10.46 -16.16
CA GLN A 498 10.60 -10.60 -15.36
C GLN A 498 11.07 -9.30 -14.69
N LEU A 499 10.65 -8.13 -15.17
CA LEU A 499 11.02 -6.85 -14.56
C LEU A 499 10.19 -6.52 -13.31
N ALA A 500 9.08 -7.23 -13.09
CA ALA A 500 8.38 -7.23 -11.83
C ALA A 500 8.99 -8.18 -10.78
N ALA A 501 9.96 -9.02 -11.20
CA ALA A 501 10.70 -9.87 -10.28
C ALA A 501 11.43 -9.04 -9.23
N GLY A 502 11.40 -9.52 -7.99
CA GLY A 502 11.94 -8.80 -6.84
C GLY A 502 10.98 -7.81 -6.18
N SER A 503 9.76 -7.65 -6.69
CA SER A 503 8.70 -6.96 -5.95
C SER A 503 8.42 -7.65 -4.61
N VAL A 504 8.13 -6.87 -3.57
CA VAL A 504 7.90 -7.35 -2.21
C VAL A 504 6.61 -6.76 -1.64
N LEU A 505 5.74 -7.64 -1.17
CA LEU A 505 4.60 -7.32 -0.31
C LEU A 505 4.88 -7.99 1.04
N ASN A 506 5.18 -7.20 2.08
CA ASN A 506 5.41 -7.72 3.43
C ASN A 506 4.42 -7.10 4.43
N SER A 507 3.78 -7.92 5.26
CA SER A 507 2.90 -7.46 6.34
C SER A 507 1.75 -6.56 5.86
N CYS A 508 1.30 -6.75 4.62
CA CYS A 508 0.26 -5.93 4.02
C CYS A 508 -1.15 -6.45 4.32
N ASN A 509 -2.11 -5.53 4.42
CA ASN A 509 -3.54 -5.86 4.49
C ASN A 509 -4.18 -5.63 3.12
N ILE A 510 -4.75 -6.67 2.51
CA ILE A 510 -5.38 -6.64 1.18
C ILE A 510 -6.83 -7.07 1.36
N LEU A 511 -7.74 -6.09 1.30
CA LEU A 511 -9.12 -6.26 1.73
C LEU A 511 -10.08 -5.99 0.57
N ASN A 512 -11.12 -6.83 0.44
CA ASN A 512 -12.23 -6.64 -0.49
C ASN A 512 -11.77 -6.41 -1.94
N SER A 513 -10.92 -7.32 -2.47
CA SER A 513 -10.20 -7.17 -3.74
C SER A 513 -10.46 -8.33 -4.71
N ASN A 514 -10.15 -8.18 -5.99
CA ASN A 514 -10.12 -9.35 -6.88
C ASN A 514 -8.99 -10.33 -6.54
N GLY A 515 -7.98 -9.91 -5.77
CA GLY A 515 -6.87 -10.75 -5.33
C GLY A 515 -5.52 -10.26 -5.84
N ILE A 516 -4.57 -11.18 -5.87
CA ILE A 516 -3.22 -10.96 -6.40
C ILE A 516 -2.99 -11.92 -7.57
N GLN A 517 -2.50 -11.38 -8.68
CA GLN A 517 -2.12 -12.15 -9.86
C GLN A 517 -0.64 -11.94 -10.18
N ILE A 518 0.07 -13.04 -10.38
CA ILE A 518 1.50 -13.08 -10.66
C ILE A 518 1.72 -13.81 -11.97
N ASN A 519 2.10 -13.07 -13.00
CA ASN A 519 2.16 -13.55 -14.37
C ASN A 519 3.56 -13.48 -14.96
N THR A 520 3.91 -14.52 -15.73
CA THR A 520 4.97 -14.46 -16.74
C THR A 520 6.33 -14.04 -16.17
N GLY A 521 6.84 -14.80 -15.19
CA GLY A 521 8.18 -14.63 -14.62
C GLY A 521 8.33 -13.48 -13.63
N ALA A 522 7.23 -12.93 -13.10
CA ALA A 522 7.25 -11.83 -12.15
C ALA A 522 7.75 -12.20 -10.74
N ASP A 523 7.94 -13.48 -10.43
CA ASP A 523 8.63 -14.03 -9.24
C ASP A 523 8.65 -13.11 -8.00
N VAL A 524 7.45 -12.81 -7.48
CA VAL A 524 7.19 -11.86 -6.39
C VAL A 524 7.36 -12.53 -5.03
N THR A 525 7.77 -11.78 -4.01
CA THR A 525 7.71 -12.22 -2.60
C THR A 525 6.49 -11.60 -1.91
N ILE A 526 5.62 -12.47 -1.37
CA ILE A 526 4.43 -12.09 -0.62
C ILE A 526 4.54 -12.76 0.75
N GLU A 527 4.76 -11.97 1.78
CA GLU A 527 5.01 -12.49 3.13
C GLU A 527 4.24 -11.78 4.23
N ASN A 528 3.75 -12.55 5.21
CA ASN A 528 3.06 -12.06 6.40
C ASN A 528 1.81 -11.19 6.10
N CYS A 529 1.25 -11.27 4.89
CA CYS A 529 0.10 -10.46 4.49
C CYS A 529 -1.23 -11.07 4.96
N TYR A 530 -2.23 -10.23 5.19
CA TYR A 530 -3.62 -10.62 5.42
C TYR A 530 -4.46 -10.30 4.19
N ILE A 531 -5.00 -11.33 3.54
CA ILE A 531 -5.86 -11.23 2.35
C ILE A 531 -7.25 -11.69 2.75
N LYS A 532 -8.24 -10.80 2.70
CA LYS A 532 -9.60 -11.08 3.17
C LYS A 532 -10.66 -10.68 2.15
N ASN A 533 -11.69 -11.52 2.02
CA ASN A 533 -12.86 -11.29 1.17
C ASN A 533 -12.46 -10.98 -0.27
N SER A 534 -11.50 -11.74 -0.82
CA SER A 534 -11.10 -11.58 -2.20
C SER A 534 -11.87 -12.51 -3.12
N ASN A 535 -12.01 -12.19 -4.40
CA ASN A 535 -12.62 -13.14 -5.34
C ASN A 535 -11.72 -14.37 -5.53
N GLN A 536 -10.44 -14.13 -5.80
CA GLN A 536 -9.39 -15.13 -5.82
C GLN A 536 -8.35 -14.71 -4.77
N GLY A 537 -7.74 -15.63 -4.02
CA GLY A 537 -6.68 -15.27 -3.08
C GLY A 537 -5.41 -14.85 -3.83
N ILE A 538 -4.65 -15.83 -4.31
CA ILE A 538 -3.46 -15.62 -5.14
C ILE A 538 -3.55 -16.51 -6.39
N TYR A 539 -3.33 -15.93 -7.56
CA TYR A 539 -3.25 -16.62 -8.84
C TYR A 539 -1.84 -16.50 -9.41
N LEU A 540 -1.24 -17.62 -9.83
CA LEU A 540 0.07 -17.64 -10.46
C LEU A 540 0.01 -18.32 -11.84
N TYR A 541 0.61 -17.66 -12.83
CA TYR A 541 0.74 -18.15 -14.19
C TYR A 541 2.19 -18.00 -14.67
N ASN A 542 2.81 -19.10 -15.11
CA ASN A 542 4.20 -19.13 -15.58
C ASN A 542 5.17 -18.32 -14.70
N SER A 543 5.04 -18.44 -13.37
CA SER A 543 5.85 -17.73 -12.38
C SER A 543 6.15 -18.65 -11.18
N GLN A 544 7.21 -18.37 -10.44
CA GLN A 544 7.67 -19.12 -9.26
C GLN A 544 7.82 -18.21 -8.02
N PRO A 545 6.74 -17.55 -7.57
CA PRO A 545 6.78 -16.65 -6.42
C PRO A 545 7.09 -17.36 -5.10
N ARG A 546 7.39 -16.54 -4.08
CA ARG A 546 7.49 -16.95 -2.68
C ARG A 546 6.26 -16.43 -1.92
N ILE A 547 5.42 -17.33 -1.42
CA ILE A 547 4.17 -17.02 -0.70
C ILE A 547 4.32 -17.58 0.72
N ILE A 548 4.66 -16.72 1.67
CA ILE A 548 5.16 -17.11 2.99
C ILE A 548 4.31 -16.52 4.13
N ASN A 549 3.85 -17.33 5.07
CA ASN A 549 3.20 -16.88 6.32
C ASN A 549 1.99 -15.95 6.14
N ASN A 550 1.31 -16.00 4.99
CA ASN A 550 0.13 -15.17 4.74
C ASN A 550 -1.12 -15.78 5.37
N SER A 551 -2.11 -14.95 5.66
CA SER A 551 -3.44 -15.39 6.08
C SER A 551 -4.46 -15.01 5.01
N ILE A 552 -5.02 -16.02 4.34
CA ILE A 552 -6.03 -15.88 3.29
C ILE A 552 -7.37 -16.37 3.84
N GLU A 553 -8.34 -15.46 3.96
CA GLU A 553 -9.63 -15.72 4.60
C GLU A 553 -10.80 -15.38 3.66
N ASP A 554 -11.71 -16.34 3.53
CA ASP A 554 -12.93 -16.25 2.71
C ASP A 554 -12.71 -15.78 1.26
N PRO A 555 -11.78 -16.41 0.50
CA PRO A 555 -11.75 -16.19 -0.95
C PRO A 555 -13.04 -16.73 -1.57
N GLN A 556 -13.63 -16.06 -2.58
CA GLN A 556 -14.84 -16.57 -3.25
C GLN A 556 -14.57 -17.85 -4.03
N HIS A 557 -13.46 -17.89 -4.78
CA HIS A 557 -12.91 -19.05 -5.49
C HIS A 557 -11.77 -19.70 -4.68
N ASN A 558 -10.56 -19.82 -5.26
CA ASN A 558 -9.46 -20.54 -4.63
C ASN A 558 -8.68 -19.65 -3.65
N GLY A 559 -8.09 -20.26 -2.63
CA GLY A 559 -7.06 -19.61 -1.81
C GLY A 559 -5.80 -19.32 -2.63
N ILE A 560 -5.17 -20.34 -3.19
CA ILE A 560 -4.02 -20.21 -4.10
C ILE A 560 -4.23 -21.12 -5.31
N TYR A 561 -4.18 -20.56 -6.52
CA TYR A 561 -4.25 -21.31 -7.78
C TYR A 561 -2.97 -21.13 -8.60
N GLY A 562 -2.39 -22.23 -9.09
CA GLY A 562 -1.19 -22.22 -9.92
C GLY A 562 -1.28 -22.96 -11.24
N ASP A 563 -0.86 -22.29 -12.31
CA ASP A 563 -0.67 -22.82 -13.66
C ASP A 563 0.71 -22.36 -14.19
N ALA A 564 1.77 -23.02 -13.71
CA ALA A 564 3.17 -22.61 -13.89
C ALA A 564 4.03 -23.80 -14.35
N SER A 565 3.91 -24.16 -15.63
CA SER A 565 4.48 -25.39 -16.20
C SER A 565 5.98 -25.56 -15.95
N GLY A 566 6.34 -26.56 -15.15
CA GLY A 566 7.72 -26.89 -14.78
C GLY A 566 8.37 -25.92 -13.80
N LEU A 567 7.63 -24.97 -13.22
CA LEU A 567 8.14 -23.98 -12.28
C LEU A 567 7.77 -24.36 -10.85
N SER A 568 8.57 -23.92 -9.88
CA SER A 568 8.49 -24.39 -8.50
C SER A 568 8.19 -23.27 -7.50
N PRO A 569 6.94 -22.75 -7.45
CA PRO A 569 6.58 -21.75 -6.44
C PRO A 569 6.74 -22.31 -5.02
N LEU A 570 7.17 -21.46 -4.09
CA LEU A 570 7.26 -21.79 -2.68
C LEU A 570 6.02 -21.28 -1.95
N ILE A 571 5.26 -22.20 -1.35
CA ILE A 571 4.04 -21.89 -0.57
C ILE A 571 4.24 -22.42 0.84
N GLN A 572 4.57 -21.53 1.76
CA GLN A 572 5.04 -21.89 3.08
C GLN A 572 4.32 -21.15 4.21
N GLY A 573 3.89 -21.85 5.27
CA GLY A 573 3.41 -21.23 6.50
C GLY A 573 2.08 -20.50 6.41
N ASN A 574 1.34 -20.64 5.31
CA ASN A 574 0.13 -19.85 5.07
C ASN A 574 -1.06 -20.43 5.84
N LYS A 575 -1.95 -19.56 6.34
CA LYS A 575 -3.27 -19.93 6.89
C LYS A 575 -4.32 -19.63 5.84
N ILE A 576 -5.00 -20.64 5.32
CA ILE A 576 -5.97 -20.52 4.23
C ILE A 576 -7.31 -21.07 4.72
N ARG A 577 -8.31 -20.20 4.88
CA ARG A 577 -9.56 -20.56 5.54
C ARG A 577 -10.77 -20.10 4.75
N LYS A 578 -11.76 -20.99 4.66
CA LYS A 578 -13.11 -20.73 4.16
C LYS A 578 -14.09 -20.89 5.32
N ILE A 579 -14.75 -19.81 5.70
CA ILE A 579 -15.73 -19.77 6.80
C ILE A 579 -17.13 -19.67 6.22
N THR A 580 -17.30 -18.85 5.19
CA THR A 580 -18.54 -18.67 4.45
C THR A 580 -18.66 -19.67 3.30
N ASN A 581 -19.85 -20.25 3.09
CA ASN A 581 -20.08 -21.27 2.07
C ASN A 581 -19.02 -22.40 2.11
N MET A 582 -18.80 -22.98 3.31
CA MET A 582 -17.86 -24.10 3.49
C MET A 582 -18.12 -25.22 2.49
N TYR A 583 -17.06 -25.93 2.13
CA TYR A 583 -17.06 -26.99 1.12
C TYR A 583 -17.33 -26.51 -0.32
N SER A 584 -17.06 -25.24 -0.60
CA SER A 584 -16.93 -24.70 -1.95
C SER A 584 -15.47 -24.38 -2.26
N ASN A 585 -15.09 -24.51 -3.54
CA ASN A 585 -13.78 -24.13 -4.05
C ASN A 585 -12.59 -24.78 -3.31
N GLN A 586 -11.38 -24.30 -3.54
CA GLN A 586 -10.15 -25.03 -3.26
C GLN A 586 -9.24 -24.18 -2.38
N GLY A 587 -8.62 -24.78 -1.38
CA GLY A 587 -7.63 -24.08 -0.57
C GLY A 587 -6.40 -23.78 -1.41
N ILE A 588 -5.77 -24.84 -1.92
CA ILE A 588 -4.67 -24.76 -2.88
C ILE A 588 -4.99 -25.64 -4.09
N MET A 589 -4.83 -25.09 -5.29
CA MET A 589 -4.95 -25.83 -6.55
C MET A 589 -3.71 -25.62 -7.41
N MET A 590 -3.07 -26.71 -7.85
CA MET A 590 -1.96 -26.68 -8.78
C MET A 590 -2.32 -27.50 -10.01
N ALA A 591 -2.12 -26.92 -11.18
CA ALA A 591 -2.39 -27.57 -12.46
C ALA A 591 -1.19 -27.40 -13.38
N ASN A 592 -1.22 -28.11 -14.51
CA ASN A 592 -0.39 -27.82 -15.66
C ASN A 592 1.13 -27.94 -15.40
N ASN A 593 1.57 -29.05 -14.78
CA ASN A 593 2.95 -29.34 -14.36
C ASN A 593 3.52 -28.33 -13.37
N THR A 594 2.71 -27.78 -12.46
CA THR A 594 3.22 -26.86 -11.44
C THR A 594 3.92 -27.65 -10.33
N ASN A 595 5.19 -27.34 -10.07
CA ASN A 595 6.05 -28.11 -9.16
C ASN A 595 6.18 -27.44 -7.78
N ALA A 596 5.04 -27.11 -7.17
CA ALA A 596 4.98 -26.31 -5.95
C ALA A 596 5.59 -27.03 -4.73
N ARG A 597 6.21 -26.26 -3.83
CA ARG A 597 6.62 -26.75 -2.50
C ARG A 597 5.60 -26.28 -1.47
N LEU A 598 4.93 -27.21 -0.80
CA LEU A 598 3.87 -26.92 0.18
C LEU A 598 4.37 -27.24 1.58
N ILE A 599 4.72 -26.24 2.39
CA ILE A 599 5.40 -26.47 3.68
C ILE A 599 4.69 -25.71 4.81
N GLY A 600 4.20 -26.38 5.85
CA GLY A 600 3.70 -25.73 7.06
C GLY A 600 2.40 -24.93 6.88
N ASN A 601 1.60 -25.21 5.86
CA ASN A 601 0.35 -24.48 5.60
C ASN A 601 -0.82 -25.05 6.43
N ASP A 602 -1.73 -24.19 6.91
CA ASP A 602 -2.97 -24.54 7.64
C ASP A 602 -4.19 -24.26 6.76
N ILE A 603 -4.83 -25.30 6.23
CA ILE A 603 -5.89 -25.21 5.22
C ILE A 603 -7.19 -25.82 5.75
N ASN A 604 -8.29 -25.05 5.72
CA ASN A 604 -9.57 -25.47 6.30
C ASN A 604 -10.80 -24.89 5.58
N GLY A 605 -11.82 -25.73 5.38
CA GLY A 605 -13.19 -25.35 5.04
C GLY A 605 -13.54 -25.40 3.55
N PHE A 606 -12.68 -25.96 2.71
CA PHE A 606 -12.81 -25.96 1.26
C PHE A 606 -13.46 -27.24 0.72
N LEU A 607 -13.88 -27.22 -0.55
CA LEU A 607 -14.23 -28.45 -1.28
C LEU A 607 -13.01 -29.36 -1.38
N TRP A 608 -11.89 -28.81 -1.85
CA TRP A 608 -10.60 -29.49 -1.86
C TRP A 608 -9.62 -28.69 -0.99
N GLY A 609 -9.04 -29.31 0.04
CA GLY A 609 -8.00 -28.67 0.83
C GLY A 609 -6.78 -28.35 -0.03
N ALA A 610 -6.20 -29.37 -0.65
CA ALA A 610 -5.17 -29.22 -1.68
C ALA A 610 -5.44 -30.15 -2.87
N TYR A 611 -5.44 -29.61 -4.08
CA TYR A 611 -5.64 -30.34 -5.33
C TYR A 611 -4.44 -30.17 -6.26
N LEU A 612 -3.81 -31.29 -6.64
CA LEU A 612 -2.66 -31.34 -7.54
C LEU A 612 -3.07 -32.11 -8.80
N GLY A 613 -3.24 -31.40 -9.93
CA GLY A 613 -3.66 -31.94 -11.22
C GLY A 613 -2.67 -31.61 -12.35
N GLY A 614 -2.92 -32.10 -13.57
CA GLY A 614 -2.14 -31.68 -14.74
C GLY A 614 -0.68 -32.11 -14.76
N GLY A 615 -0.31 -33.24 -14.18
CA GLY A 615 1.09 -33.68 -14.07
C GLY A 615 1.91 -32.87 -13.06
N SER A 616 1.25 -32.18 -12.13
CA SER A 616 1.90 -31.36 -11.12
C SER A 616 2.66 -32.21 -10.10
N TYR A 617 3.70 -31.64 -9.50
CA TYR A 617 4.50 -32.32 -8.49
C TYR A 617 4.58 -31.49 -7.22
N THR A 618 4.48 -32.13 -6.06
CA THR A 618 4.73 -31.43 -4.80
C THR A 618 5.48 -32.30 -3.78
N GLU A 619 6.38 -31.64 -3.06
CA GLU A 619 6.98 -32.17 -1.84
C GLU A 619 6.50 -31.32 -0.66
N THR A 620 6.11 -31.99 0.43
CA THR A 620 5.79 -31.28 1.66
C THR A 620 6.99 -31.09 2.58
N MET A 621 8.16 -31.64 2.25
CA MET A 621 9.33 -31.66 3.13
C MET A 621 10.24 -30.42 3.00
N LEU A 622 11.00 -30.13 4.07
CA LEU A 622 12.14 -29.23 4.02
C LEU A 622 13.30 -29.86 3.22
N SER A 623 14.15 -29.03 2.61
CA SER A 623 15.23 -29.47 1.70
C SER A 623 16.31 -30.33 2.37
N ASN A 624 16.36 -30.37 3.69
CA ASN A 624 17.26 -31.21 4.50
C ASN A 624 16.59 -32.50 5.02
N GLY A 625 15.36 -32.82 4.56
CA GLY A 625 14.59 -34.00 4.96
C GLY A 625 14.00 -33.95 6.37
N TYR A 626 14.61 -33.24 7.31
CA TYR A 626 14.21 -33.25 8.72
C TYR A 626 13.40 -32.01 9.11
N SER A 627 12.12 -32.19 9.46
CA SER A 627 11.31 -31.14 10.11
C SER A 627 11.10 -31.47 11.59
N PRO A 628 11.74 -30.75 12.54
CA PRO A 628 11.43 -30.89 13.97
C PRO A 628 10.12 -30.20 14.37
N TYR A 629 9.38 -29.65 13.39
CA TYR A 629 8.18 -28.86 13.58
C TYR A 629 6.99 -29.43 12.79
N PRO A 630 5.75 -29.17 13.23
CA PRO A 630 4.55 -29.57 12.51
C PRO A 630 4.52 -28.92 11.13
N ASN A 631 4.07 -29.67 10.13
CA ASN A 631 4.10 -29.25 8.74
C ASN A 631 2.69 -28.92 8.25
N ASN A 632 2.26 -29.33 7.07
CA ASN A 632 0.94 -28.92 6.61
C ASN A 632 -0.17 -29.53 7.47
N ARG A 633 -1.21 -28.74 7.75
CA ARG A 633 -2.46 -29.18 8.35
C ARG A 633 -3.59 -28.92 7.36
N ILE A 634 -4.23 -29.98 6.86
CA ILE A 634 -5.33 -29.89 5.90
C ILE A 634 -6.54 -30.59 6.52
N ILE A 635 -7.46 -29.80 7.07
CA ILE A 635 -8.52 -30.29 7.96
C ILE A 635 -9.88 -29.69 7.65
N ASN A 636 -10.95 -30.43 7.98
CA ASN A 636 -12.34 -29.97 7.84
C ASN A 636 -12.70 -29.48 6.43
N ASN A 637 -12.12 -30.11 5.40
CA ASN A 637 -12.51 -29.91 4.01
C ASN A 637 -13.49 -31.01 3.57
N ARG A 638 -14.03 -30.95 2.36
CA ARG A 638 -14.75 -32.11 1.83
C ARG A 638 -13.77 -33.21 1.45
N TYR A 639 -12.74 -32.84 0.70
CA TYR A 639 -11.59 -33.66 0.38
C TYR A 639 -10.33 -32.99 0.93
N GLY A 640 -9.45 -33.78 1.55
CA GLY A 640 -8.17 -33.32 2.11
C GLY A 640 -7.15 -33.00 1.01
N ILE A 641 -6.13 -33.84 0.88
CA ILE A 641 -5.11 -33.71 -0.17
C ILE A 641 -5.42 -34.64 -1.36
N THR A 642 -5.26 -34.12 -2.57
CA THR A 642 -5.67 -34.81 -3.80
C THR A 642 -4.61 -34.75 -4.86
N THR A 643 -4.35 -35.90 -5.49
CA THR A 643 -3.40 -36.02 -6.59
C THR A 643 -4.08 -36.67 -7.79
N ALA A 644 -4.08 -35.97 -8.93
CA ALA A 644 -4.87 -36.31 -10.10
C ALA A 644 -4.08 -36.16 -11.40
N TRP A 645 -4.48 -36.91 -12.43
CA TRP A 645 -3.99 -36.77 -13.81
C TRP A 645 -2.46 -36.77 -13.96
N GLY A 646 -1.82 -37.87 -13.56
CA GLY A 646 -0.38 -38.04 -13.68
C GLY A 646 0.45 -37.21 -12.69
N SER A 647 -0.21 -36.53 -11.76
CA SER A 647 0.45 -35.72 -10.74
C SER A 647 1.06 -36.60 -9.64
N SER A 648 1.94 -36.03 -8.82
CA SER A 648 2.61 -36.75 -7.76
C SER A 648 2.83 -35.92 -6.50
N THR A 649 2.49 -36.49 -5.35
CA THR A 649 2.64 -35.86 -4.04
C THR A 649 3.53 -36.73 -3.14
N ILE A 650 4.60 -36.13 -2.62
CA ILE A 650 5.43 -36.73 -1.57
C ILE A 650 5.15 -36.01 -0.26
N ALA A 651 4.22 -36.55 0.51
CA ALA A 651 3.86 -36.08 1.83
C ALA A 651 4.79 -36.63 2.94
N GLY A 652 5.61 -37.65 2.71
CA GLY A 652 6.63 -38.12 3.66
C GLY A 652 7.53 -39.23 3.12
N TRP A 653 8.53 -39.67 3.89
CA TRP A 653 9.47 -40.75 3.50
C TRP A 653 9.77 -41.78 4.62
N ASP A 654 10.34 -42.94 4.26
CA ASP A 654 10.54 -44.14 5.11
C ASP A 654 11.79 -44.11 6.02
N ASP A 655 12.78 -43.27 5.73
CA ASP A 655 14.05 -43.19 6.47
C ASP A 655 13.96 -42.36 7.77
N CYS A 656 12.77 -42.31 8.39
CA CYS A 656 12.45 -41.49 9.57
C CYS A 656 12.49 -39.97 9.34
N THR A 657 12.67 -39.51 8.09
CA THR A 657 12.59 -38.10 7.72
C THR A 657 11.14 -37.76 7.31
N GLY A 658 10.25 -37.83 8.29
CA GLY A 658 8.83 -37.53 8.11
C GLY A 658 8.59 -36.04 7.83
N SER A 659 7.52 -35.74 7.09
CA SER A 659 7.06 -34.35 6.98
C SER A 659 6.30 -33.91 8.22
N PHE A 660 5.65 -34.83 8.97
CA PHE A 660 4.81 -34.48 10.12
C PHE A 660 3.61 -33.59 9.73
N ASN A 661 2.88 -33.99 8.67
CA ASN A 661 1.63 -33.34 8.28
C ASN A 661 0.44 -33.87 9.11
N SER A 662 -0.69 -33.16 9.04
CA SER A 662 -1.96 -33.52 9.67
C SER A 662 -3.11 -33.45 8.66
N PHE A 663 -3.70 -34.58 8.30
CA PHE A 663 -4.82 -34.71 7.37
C PHE A 663 -6.00 -35.37 8.07
N TYR A 664 -6.95 -34.60 8.59
CA TYR A 664 -8.07 -35.20 9.33
C TYR A 664 -9.34 -34.33 9.35
N GLY A 665 -10.47 -34.95 9.70
CA GLY A 665 -11.75 -34.26 9.79
C GLY A 665 -12.32 -33.88 8.41
N ASN A 666 -11.72 -34.38 7.32
CA ASN A 666 -12.25 -34.19 5.98
C ASN A 666 -13.44 -35.13 5.78
N THR A 667 -14.53 -34.63 5.17
CA THR A 667 -15.83 -35.32 5.25
C THR A 667 -15.98 -36.48 4.25
N THR A 668 -15.17 -36.53 3.18
CA THR A 668 -15.21 -37.58 2.15
C THR A 668 -13.93 -38.41 2.13
N TYR A 669 -12.78 -37.80 1.83
CA TYR A 669 -11.48 -38.46 1.87
C TYR A 669 -10.42 -37.51 2.42
N ASP A 670 -9.53 -38.00 3.28
CA ASP A 670 -8.32 -37.30 3.71
C ASP A 670 -7.24 -37.32 2.63
N ALA A 671 -7.16 -38.42 1.86
CA ALA A 671 -6.34 -38.53 0.65
C ALA A 671 -7.11 -39.12 -0.55
N TYR A 672 -7.05 -38.46 -1.71
CA TYR A 672 -7.73 -38.89 -2.93
C TYR A 672 -6.76 -38.95 -4.12
N CYS A 673 -6.62 -40.10 -4.78
CA CYS A 673 -5.65 -40.31 -5.85
C CYS A 673 -6.31 -40.98 -7.07
N TYR A 674 -6.23 -40.36 -8.26
CA TYR A 674 -6.89 -40.90 -9.46
C TYR A 674 -6.21 -40.49 -10.78
N GLN A 675 -6.51 -41.20 -11.87
CA GLN A 675 -5.98 -40.98 -13.23
C GLN A 675 -4.44 -41.02 -13.30
N SER A 676 -3.86 -42.21 -13.07
CA SER A 676 -2.41 -42.46 -13.16
C SER A 676 -1.55 -41.61 -12.22
N SER A 677 -2.09 -41.28 -11.04
CA SER A 677 -1.46 -40.38 -10.07
C SER A 677 -0.79 -41.12 -8.92
N TRP A 678 0.04 -40.40 -8.17
CA TRP A 678 0.87 -40.98 -7.11
C TRP A 678 0.84 -40.18 -5.82
N PHE A 679 0.57 -40.84 -4.70
CA PHE A 679 0.61 -40.24 -3.37
C PHE A 679 1.39 -41.11 -2.40
N VAL A 680 2.32 -40.49 -1.66
CA VAL A 680 3.11 -41.14 -0.61
C VAL A 680 3.00 -40.33 0.68
N GLY A 681 2.41 -40.90 1.73
CA GLY A 681 2.20 -40.24 3.02
C GLY A 681 2.76 -41.04 4.18
N PHE A 682 4.04 -40.86 4.49
CA PHE A 682 4.74 -41.60 5.54
C PHE A 682 4.99 -40.69 6.72
N ASN A 683 4.82 -41.20 7.95
CA ASN A 683 5.05 -40.42 9.17
C ASN A 683 4.18 -39.14 9.26
N ASP A 684 2.92 -39.27 8.85
CA ASP A 684 1.90 -38.22 8.92
C ASP A 684 0.76 -38.61 9.87
N TYR A 685 0.05 -37.62 10.43
CA TYR A 685 -1.13 -37.81 11.27
C TYR A 685 -2.40 -37.76 10.44
N TRP A 686 -3.27 -38.76 10.60
CA TRP A 686 -4.48 -38.91 9.80
C TRP A 686 -5.79 -38.83 10.61
N GLY A 687 -5.71 -38.52 11.90
CA GLY A 687 -6.88 -38.48 12.77
C GLY A 687 -7.46 -39.86 13.09
N TYR A 688 -8.72 -39.88 13.53
CA TYR A 688 -9.45 -41.10 13.87
C TYR A 688 -10.26 -41.61 12.67
N ASN A 689 -10.03 -42.86 12.26
CA ASN A 689 -10.71 -43.53 11.13
C ASN A 689 -10.53 -42.80 9.78
N PRO A 690 -9.29 -42.59 9.32
CA PRO A 690 -9.03 -41.88 8.08
C PRO A 690 -9.65 -42.55 6.86
N GLN A 691 -10.04 -41.74 5.89
CA GLN A 691 -10.60 -42.21 4.63
C GLN A 691 -9.65 -41.87 3.48
N TRP A 692 -9.32 -42.85 2.65
CA TRP A 692 -8.52 -42.64 1.44
C TRP A 692 -9.06 -43.43 0.26
N TYR A 693 -8.75 -42.98 -0.94
CA TYR A 693 -9.15 -43.64 -2.17
C TYR A 693 -8.04 -43.53 -3.23
N ALA A 694 -7.82 -44.65 -3.91
CA ALA A 694 -7.04 -44.72 -5.14
C ALA A 694 -7.83 -45.47 -6.21
N ASP A 695 -7.88 -44.94 -7.43
CA ASP A 695 -8.44 -45.70 -8.56
C ASP A 695 -7.48 -46.81 -9.02
N GLY A 696 -7.96 -47.71 -9.89
CA GLY A 696 -7.17 -48.85 -10.37
C GLY A 696 -5.96 -48.48 -11.25
N THR A 697 -5.76 -47.19 -11.57
CA THR A 697 -4.63 -46.70 -12.36
C THR A 697 -3.60 -45.94 -11.54
N SER A 698 -3.94 -45.63 -10.29
CA SER A 698 -3.17 -44.73 -9.42
C SER A 698 -2.55 -45.49 -8.26
N PHE A 699 -1.52 -44.89 -7.68
CA PHE A 699 -0.78 -45.44 -6.56
C PHE A 699 -0.94 -44.56 -5.32
N LEU A 700 -1.29 -45.17 -4.19
CA LEU A 700 -1.41 -44.51 -2.91
C LEU A 700 -0.79 -45.40 -1.84
N GLU A 701 0.23 -44.87 -1.17
CA GLU A 701 0.99 -45.57 -0.14
C GLU A 701 1.03 -44.71 1.13
N ILE A 702 0.49 -45.24 2.22
CA ILE A 702 0.43 -44.57 3.51
C ILE A 702 0.92 -45.55 4.58
N GLU A 703 2.02 -45.21 5.23
CA GLU A 703 2.68 -46.06 6.23
C GLU A 703 3.15 -45.23 7.43
N ASN A 704 3.46 -45.93 8.54
CA ASN A 704 4.01 -45.32 9.76
C ASN A 704 3.18 -44.12 10.27
N MET A 705 1.85 -44.23 10.29
CA MET A 705 0.96 -43.16 10.73
C MET A 705 1.27 -42.72 12.17
N LEU A 706 1.25 -41.41 12.41
CA LEU A 706 1.46 -40.84 13.74
C LEU A 706 0.24 -41.12 14.63
N SER A 707 0.49 -41.40 15.92
CA SER A 707 -0.57 -41.61 16.91
C SER A 707 -1.12 -40.31 17.49
N GLU A 708 -0.40 -39.20 17.35
CA GLU A 708 -0.77 -37.89 17.87
C GLU A 708 -0.59 -36.84 16.77
N ASP A 709 -1.44 -35.80 16.81
CA ASP A 709 -1.33 -34.68 15.89
C ASP A 709 -0.03 -33.90 16.18
N PRO A 710 0.91 -33.77 15.23
CA PRO A 710 2.12 -32.99 15.44
C PRO A 710 1.80 -31.52 15.78
N TRP A 711 0.65 -30.98 15.33
CA TRP A 711 0.22 -29.62 15.70
C TRP A 711 -0.20 -29.47 17.17
N TYR A 712 -0.48 -30.57 17.88
CA TYR A 712 -0.81 -30.62 19.31
C TYR A 712 0.29 -31.31 20.13
N GLY A 713 1.40 -30.61 20.37
CA GLY A 713 2.49 -31.08 21.24
C GLY A 713 3.86 -30.90 20.61
N ARG A 714 4.62 -29.90 21.07
CA ARG A 714 6.02 -29.76 20.63
C ARG A 714 6.82 -30.92 21.22
N GLN A 715 7.44 -31.72 20.35
CA GLN A 715 8.33 -32.87 20.61
C GLN A 715 7.65 -34.24 20.56
N GLN A 716 7.67 -34.86 19.38
CA GLN A 716 7.83 -36.30 19.32
C GLN A 716 9.29 -36.64 18.98
N LYS A 717 10.00 -37.16 19.98
CA LYS A 717 11.28 -37.86 19.81
C LYS A 717 11.00 -39.29 19.39
N GLY A 718 11.41 -39.64 18.17
CA GLY A 718 11.79 -41.00 17.78
C GLY A 718 10.66 -42.03 17.82
N VAL A 719 9.81 -42.03 16.81
CA VAL A 719 9.17 -43.28 16.37
C VAL A 719 10.20 -43.97 15.46
N LYS A 720 10.75 -45.10 15.90
CA LYS A 720 11.49 -46.00 15.00
C LYS A 720 10.47 -46.74 14.13
N PRO A 721 10.60 -46.75 12.80
CA PRO A 721 9.79 -47.59 11.93
C PRO A 721 10.02 -49.05 12.31
N SER A 722 8.96 -49.86 12.24
CA SER A 722 9.14 -51.30 12.02
C SER A 722 9.47 -51.46 10.54
N PRO A 723 10.67 -51.94 10.16
CA PRO A 723 11.04 -52.01 8.75
C PRO A 723 10.31 -53.20 8.11
N THR A 724 9.31 -52.94 7.29
CA THR A 724 8.77 -53.94 6.36
C THR A 724 8.90 -53.56 4.90
N ALA A 725 9.47 -52.40 4.55
CA ALA A 725 9.95 -52.16 3.19
C ALA A 725 11.22 -52.99 2.93
N LYS A 726 11.16 -53.89 1.94
CA LYS A 726 12.33 -54.63 1.46
C LYS A 726 13.12 -53.75 0.51
N PHE A 727 14.40 -53.53 0.84
CA PHE A 727 15.34 -52.80 0.00
C PHE A 727 16.29 -53.78 -0.71
N ASN A 728 16.77 -53.42 -1.90
CA ASN A 728 17.89 -54.12 -2.54
C ASN A 728 19.23 -53.78 -1.87
N GLU A 729 20.33 -54.41 -2.30
CA GLU A 729 21.69 -54.24 -1.74
C GLU A 729 22.21 -52.78 -1.82
N ASP A 730 21.58 -51.93 -2.64
CA ASP A 730 21.88 -50.50 -2.80
C ASP A 730 20.94 -49.57 -1.99
N GLY A 731 20.04 -50.12 -1.18
CA GLY A 731 19.11 -49.35 -0.35
C GLY A 731 17.92 -48.75 -1.09
N MET A 732 17.50 -49.32 -2.23
CA MET A 732 16.34 -48.88 -3.01
C MET A 732 15.09 -49.73 -2.71
N PRO A 733 13.89 -49.13 -2.56
CA PRO A 733 12.65 -49.88 -2.31
C PRO A 733 12.35 -50.83 -3.47
N GLN A 734 12.14 -52.12 -3.18
CA GLN A 734 11.55 -53.08 -4.12
C GLN A 734 10.08 -53.29 -3.76
N ASN A 735 9.19 -53.26 -4.75
CA ASN A 735 7.89 -53.91 -4.54
C ASN A 735 8.11 -55.43 -4.57
N ASP A 736 7.25 -56.20 -3.88
CA ASP A 736 7.31 -57.67 -3.83
C ASP A 736 7.13 -58.37 -5.21
N LYS A 737 7.04 -57.61 -6.31
CA LYS A 737 6.86 -58.09 -7.70
C LYS A 737 8.04 -57.77 -8.64
N GLY A 738 9.09 -57.08 -8.17
CA GLY A 738 10.29 -56.80 -8.97
C GLY A 738 10.13 -55.73 -10.06
N GLU A 739 9.17 -54.81 -9.93
CA GLU A 739 8.96 -53.71 -10.89
C GLU A 739 9.87 -52.50 -10.57
N ILE A 740 10.25 -51.74 -11.60
CA ILE A 740 11.07 -50.53 -11.49
C ILE A 740 10.31 -49.48 -10.67
N SER A 741 10.79 -49.20 -9.45
CA SER A 741 10.21 -48.16 -8.59
C SER A 741 10.57 -46.77 -9.10
N ILE A 742 9.57 -45.92 -9.37
CA ILE A 742 9.77 -44.52 -9.78
C ILE A 742 10.57 -43.71 -8.74
N PHE A 743 10.64 -44.20 -7.49
CA PHE A 743 11.41 -43.60 -6.40
C PHE A 743 12.90 -43.57 -6.71
N ASN A 744 13.41 -44.48 -7.53
CA ASN A 744 14.82 -44.49 -7.91
C ASN A 744 15.24 -43.18 -8.57
N GLY A 745 14.41 -42.62 -9.47
CA GLY A 745 14.67 -41.33 -10.09
C GLY A 745 14.71 -40.18 -9.09
N ILE A 746 13.75 -40.15 -8.15
CA ILE A 746 13.64 -39.10 -7.12
C ILE A 746 14.85 -39.16 -6.16
N ILE A 747 15.22 -40.36 -5.71
CA ILE A 747 16.39 -40.58 -4.84
C ILE A 747 17.67 -40.12 -5.54
N LEU A 748 17.85 -40.47 -6.82
CA LEU A 748 19.00 -40.02 -7.61
C LEU A 748 19.05 -38.50 -7.72
N GLU A 749 17.91 -37.85 -7.95
CA GLU A 749 17.82 -36.38 -7.99
C GLU A 749 18.26 -35.77 -6.65
N ARG A 750 17.74 -36.26 -5.52
CA ARG A 750 18.07 -35.78 -4.17
C ARG A 750 19.53 -35.98 -3.79
N LYS A 751 20.15 -37.09 -4.23
CA LYS A 751 21.59 -37.34 -4.06
C LYS A 751 22.47 -36.40 -4.90
N GLY A 752 21.87 -35.53 -5.73
CA GLY A 752 22.58 -34.66 -6.66
C GLY A 752 23.08 -35.41 -7.90
N GLU A 753 22.68 -36.67 -8.09
CA GLU A 753 23.06 -37.50 -9.23
C GLU A 753 22.16 -37.22 -10.46
N ILE A 754 22.04 -35.94 -10.82
CA ILE A 754 21.05 -35.42 -11.77
C ILE A 754 21.13 -36.13 -13.14
N ASN A 755 22.33 -36.48 -13.62
CA ASN A 755 22.48 -37.20 -14.89
C ASN A 755 21.90 -38.62 -14.85
N LYS A 756 22.04 -39.31 -13.72
CA LYS A 756 21.46 -40.65 -13.54
C LYS A 756 19.93 -40.55 -13.41
N ALA A 757 19.43 -39.54 -12.70
CA ALA A 757 18.00 -39.27 -12.63
C ALA A 757 17.40 -38.98 -14.02
N ILE A 758 18.04 -38.10 -14.81
CA ILE A 758 17.63 -37.83 -16.20
C ILE A 758 17.60 -39.12 -17.02
N LYS A 759 18.66 -39.96 -16.93
CA LYS A 759 18.70 -41.23 -17.66
C LYS A 759 17.53 -42.13 -17.26
N PHE A 760 17.31 -42.29 -15.95
CA PHE A 760 16.21 -43.09 -15.41
C PHE A 760 14.85 -42.67 -15.96
N TYR A 761 14.54 -41.36 -15.95
CA TYR A 761 13.27 -40.87 -16.50
C TYR A 761 13.16 -41.03 -18.02
N LYS A 762 14.27 -40.92 -18.75
CA LYS A 762 14.29 -41.23 -20.20
C LYS A 762 14.05 -42.71 -20.48
N ASP A 763 14.59 -43.60 -19.65
CA ASP A 763 14.39 -45.04 -19.75
C ASP A 763 12.91 -45.40 -19.50
N LEU A 764 12.26 -44.79 -18.50
CA LEU A 764 10.81 -44.93 -18.28
C LEU A 764 9.97 -44.50 -19.50
N ILE A 765 10.32 -43.38 -20.14
CA ILE A 765 9.64 -42.90 -21.36
C ILE A 765 9.86 -43.88 -22.53
N HIS A 766 11.07 -44.42 -22.66
CA HIS A 766 11.41 -45.38 -23.71
C HIS A 766 10.68 -46.71 -23.53
N GLU A 767 10.55 -47.19 -22.30
CA GLU A 767 9.83 -48.41 -21.94
C GLU A 767 8.30 -48.22 -21.92
N ASP A 768 7.83 -46.98 -22.09
CA ASP A 768 6.41 -46.59 -22.12
C ASP A 768 5.70 -46.85 -20.78
N ILE A 769 6.44 -46.63 -19.68
CA ILE A 769 6.02 -46.84 -18.30
C ILE A 769 6.03 -45.49 -17.57
N TYR A 770 4.92 -45.12 -16.91
CA TYR A 770 4.78 -43.88 -16.12
C TYR A 770 5.25 -42.62 -16.86
N VAL A 771 4.94 -42.54 -18.16
CA VAL A 771 5.45 -41.50 -19.06
C VAL A 771 5.09 -40.10 -18.59
N ASP A 772 3.89 -39.90 -18.03
CA ASP A 772 3.40 -38.60 -17.58
C ASP A 772 4.25 -38.04 -16.45
N PHE A 773 4.48 -38.88 -15.44
CA PHE A 773 5.37 -38.58 -14.34
C PHE A 773 6.81 -38.30 -14.81
N ALA A 774 7.35 -39.15 -15.68
CA ALA A 774 8.72 -38.99 -16.17
C ALA A 774 8.90 -37.68 -16.98
N LEU A 775 7.91 -37.31 -17.80
CA LEU A 775 7.92 -36.05 -18.55
C LEU A 775 7.83 -34.84 -17.62
N ALA A 776 6.95 -34.87 -16.63
CA ALA A 776 6.84 -33.81 -15.63
C ALA A 776 8.16 -33.63 -14.85
N LYS A 777 8.79 -34.73 -14.42
CA LYS A 777 10.09 -34.71 -13.73
C LYS A 777 11.24 -34.24 -14.61
N LEU A 778 11.28 -34.60 -15.89
CA LEU A 778 12.28 -34.04 -16.80
C LEU A 778 12.07 -32.53 -17.03
N LEU A 779 10.82 -32.07 -17.09
CA LEU A 779 10.51 -30.65 -17.22
C LEU A 779 10.90 -29.87 -15.96
N ASP A 780 10.66 -30.45 -14.77
CA ASP A 780 11.13 -29.93 -13.49
C ASP A 780 12.66 -29.79 -13.47
N ILE A 781 13.38 -30.87 -13.82
CA ILE A 781 14.84 -30.89 -13.86
C ILE A 781 15.39 -29.85 -14.86
N LYS A 782 14.74 -29.66 -16.01
CA LYS A 782 15.11 -28.62 -16.99
C LYS A 782 15.21 -27.26 -16.31
N ASN A 783 14.19 -26.88 -15.53
CA ASN A 783 14.08 -25.56 -14.95
C ASN A 783 14.92 -25.44 -13.67
N LYS A 784 14.75 -26.38 -12.73
CA LYS A 784 15.41 -26.39 -11.42
C LYS A 784 16.94 -26.45 -11.50
N TYR A 785 17.50 -27.20 -12.46
CA TYR A 785 18.95 -27.37 -12.62
C TYR A 785 19.49 -26.77 -13.91
N SER A 786 18.73 -25.90 -14.57
CA SER A 786 19.12 -25.21 -15.81
C SER A 786 19.69 -26.16 -16.87
N ARG A 787 18.90 -27.16 -17.29
CA ARG A 787 19.27 -28.22 -18.25
C ARG A 787 18.63 -28.00 -19.62
N PRO A 788 19.09 -27.03 -20.43
CA PRO A 788 18.45 -26.66 -21.69
C PRO A 788 18.46 -27.80 -22.73
N GLU A 789 19.36 -28.77 -22.60
CA GLU A 789 19.43 -29.93 -23.49
C GLU A 789 18.14 -30.78 -23.49
N LEU A 790 17.36 -30.73 -22.40
CA LEU A 790 16.09 -31.45 -22.30
C LEU A 790 15.03 -30.90 -23.27
N LYS A 791 15.13 -29.62 -23.68
CA LYS A 791 14.31 -29.07 -24.78
C LYS A 791 14.53 -29.84 -26.08
N GLY A 792 15.79 -30.08 -26.43
CA GLY A 792 16.15 -30.86 -27.63
C GLY A 792 15.68 -32.32 -27.52
N TYR A 793 15.74 -32.90 -26.31
CA TYR A 793 15.20 -34.23 -26.06
C TYR A 793 13.68 -34.29 -26.32
N PHE A 794 12.87 -33.40 -25.73
CA PHE A 794 11.42 -33.35 -25.96
C PHE A 794 11.07 -33.20 -27.45
N GLN A 795 11.80 -32.34 -28.17
CA GLN A 795 11.63 -32.17 -29.61
C GLN A 795 11.95 -33.44 -30.39
N SER A 796 13.04 -34.13 -30.03
CA SER A 796 13.46 -35.36 -30.73
C SER A 796 12.41 -36.47 -30.61
N ILE A 797 11.88 -36.72 -29.41
CA ILE A 797 10.85 -37.74 -29.20
C ILE A 797 9.49 -37.33 -29.78
N SER A 798 9.17 -36.03 -29.81
CA SER A 798 7.94 -35.52 -30.45
C SER A 798 7.92 -35.72 -31.97
N ASN A 799 9.09 -35.74 -32.62
CA ASN A 799 9.21 -35.94 -34.07
C ASN A 799 9.15 -37.42 -34.49
N SER A 800 9.28 -38.35 -33.53
CA SER A 800 9.13 -39.79 -33.78
C SER A 800 7.66 -40.24 -33.82
N ASN A 801 7.39 -41.46 -34.27
CA ASN A 801 6.05 -42.06 -34.20
C ASN A 801 5.75 -42.49 -32.76
N ASN A 802 5.40 -41.52 -31.91
CA ASN A 802 5.18 -41.70 -30.47
C ASN A 802 3.70 -41.44 -30.13
N LYS A 803 3.07 -42.34 -29.36
CA LYS A 803 1.66 -42.20 -28.95
C LYS A 803 1.40 -41.01 -28.00
N HIS A 804 2.44 -40.49 -27.34
CA HIS A 804 2.41 -39.33 -26.43
C HIS A 804 2.67 -37.99 -27.14
N LYS A 805 2.56 -37.95 -28.47
CA LYS A 805 2.92 -36.78 -29.28
C LYS A 805 2.15 -35.51 -28.91
N ALA A 806 0.85 -35.62 -28.59
CA ALA A 806 0.04 -34.48 -28.19
C ALA A 806 0.55 -33.84 -26.89
N LYS A 807 0.80 -34.66 -25.85
CA LYS A 807 1.42 -34.26 -24.58
C LYS A 807 2.79 -33.59 -24.78
N LEU A 808 3.66 -34.20 -25.57
CA LEU A 808 4.99 -33.63 -25.87
C LEU A 808 4.91 -32.28 -26.57
N LYS A 809 3.97 -32.13 -27.51
CA LYS A 809 3.75 -30.85 -28.22
C LYS A 809 3.23 -29.77 -27.27
N LYS A 810 2.35 -30.12 -26.33
CA LYS A 810 1.93 -29.21 -25.26
C LYS A 810 3.12 -28.77 -24.39
N ILE A 811 3.96 -29.70 -23.93
CA ILE A 811 5.16 -29.36 -23.13
C ILE A 811 6.10 -28.44 -23.92
N ILE A 812 6.35 -28.72 -25.20
CA ILE A 812 7.16 -27.87 -26.08
C ILE A 812 6.53 -26.48 -26.22
N ALA A 813 5.20 -26.38 -26.29
CA ALA A 813 4.50 -25.11 -26.33
C ALA A 813 4.72 -24.28 -25.05
N ASP A 814 4.63 -24.90 -23.87
CA ASP A 814 4.90 -24.20 -22.61
C ASP A 814 6.35 -23.69 -22.52
N ILE A 815 7.31 -24.50 -22.99
CA ILE A 815 8.72 -24.09 -23.08
C ILE A 815 8.85 -22.89 -24.03
N HIS A 816 8.13 -22.89 -25.16
CA HIS A 816 8.12 -21.73 -26.05
C HIS A 816 7.53 -20.48 -25.38
N LEU A 817 6.52 -20.60 -24.52
CA LEU A 817 6.02 -19.45 -23.76
C LEU A 817 7.08 -18.89 -22.80
N GLN A 818 7.81 -19.76 -22.10
CA GLN A 818 8.92 -19.37 -21.23
C GLN A 818 10.04 -18.65 -22.00
N ASP A 819 10.27 -19.06 -23.25
CA ASP A 819 11.24 -18.44 -24.15
C ASP A 819 10.70 -17.19 -24.89
N ASN A 820 9.52 -16.67 -24.50
CA ASN A 820 8.83 -15.55 -25.16
C ASN A 820 8.50 -15.79 -26.65
N GLN A 821 8.29 -17.04 -27.05
CA GLN A 821 7.97 -17.46 -28.43
C GLN A 821 6.48 -17.80 -28.59
N PHE A 822 5.61 -16.81 -28.39
CA PHE A 822 4.14 -17.00 -28.36
C PHE A 822 3.58 -17.69 -29.61
N GLY A 823 3.95 -17.25 -30.82
CA GLY A 823 3.46 -17.87 -32.06
C GLY A 823 3.83 -19.35 -32.19
N ASN A 824 5.04 -19.73 -31.78
CA ASN A 824 5.49 -21.13 -31.78
C ASN A 824 4.70 -21.95 -30.75
N ALA A 825 4.39 -21.37 -29.59
CA ALA A 825 3.57 -22.03 -28.58
C ALA A 825 2.16 -22.33 -29.11
N ILE A 826 1.48 -21.32 -29.69
CA ILE A 826 0.14 -21.49 -30.26
C ILE A 826 0.11 -22.56 -31.36
N ALA A 827 1.12 -22.60 -32.24
CA ALA A 827 1.21 -23.63 -33.28
C ALA A 827 1.31 -25.05 -32.68
N ASN A 828 2.11 -25.22 -31.63
CA ASN A 828 2.24 -26.51 -30.96
C ASN A 828 0.99 -26.89 -30.14
N TYR A 829 0.31 -25.93 -29.50
CA TYR A 829 -0.99 -26.19 -28.86
C TYR A 829 -2.04 -26.65 -29.88
N ASN A 830 -2.16 -25.95 -31.01
CA ASN A 830 -3.10 -26.33 -32.07
C ASN A 830 -2.81 -27.75 -32.60
N PHE A 831 -1.54 -28.12 -32.74
CA PHE A 831 -1.15 -29.48 -33.10
C PHE A 831 -1.59 -30.50 -32.04
N ALA A 832 -1.36 -30.22 -30.75
CA ALA A 832 -1.77 -31.11 -29.66
C ALA A 832 -3.30 -31.30 -29.65
N ILE A 833 -4.03 -30.20 -29.85
CA ILE A 833 -5.49 -30.15 -29.94
C ILE A 833 -6.02 -30.98 -31.11
N SER A 834 -5.44 -30.86 -32.31
CA SER A 834 -5.88 -31.64 -33.47
C SER A 834 -5.51 -33.12 -33.39
N SER A 835 -4.54 -33.47 -32.55
CA SER A 835 -4.01 -34.83 -32.42
C SER A 835 -4.67 -35.64 -31.31
N SER A 836 -5.43 -35.01 -30.41
CA SER A 836 -6.10 -35.69 -29.30
C SER A 836 -7.37 -34.94 -28.88
N ASN A 837 -8.48 -35.66 -28.77
CA ASN A 837 -9.71 -35.16 -28.13
C ASN A 837 -9.80 -35.56 -26.64
N GLY A 838 -8.83 -36.34 -26.15
CA GLY A 838 -8.75 -36.73 -24.74
C GLY A 838 -8.07 -35.67 -23.87
N TYR A 839 -7.60 -36.08 -22.70
CA TYR A 839 -6.99 -35.24 -21.68
C TYR A 839 -5.95 -34.24 -22.24
N ASP A 840 -5.00 -34.72 -23.03
CA ASP A 840 -3.91 -33.88 -23.58
C ASP A 840 -4.43 -32.73 -24.45
N GLY A 841 -5.47 -32.98 -25.25
CA GLY A 841 -6.07 -31.97 -26.11
C GLY A 841 -6.91 -30.96 -25.33
N ILE A 842 -7.57 -31.38 -24.25
CA ILE A 842 -8.31 -30.50 -23.35
C ILE A 842 -7.32 -29.61 -22.58
N ASN A 843 -6.24 -30.19 -22.06
CA ASN A 843 -5.18 -29.45 -21.40
C ASN A 843 -4.48 -28.44 -22.33
N ALA A 844 -4.24 -28.81 -23.59
CA ALA A 844 -3.70 -27.88 -24.57
C ALA A 844 -4.66 -26.70 -24.85
N ARG A 845 -5.99 -26.90 -24.78
CA ARG A 845 -6.98 -25.81 -24.86
C ARG A 845 -6.89 -24.88 -23.67
N PHE A 846 -6.87 -25.39 -22.43
CA PHE A 846 -6.70 -24.53 -21.25
C PHE A 846 -5.37 -23.76 -21.28
N ALA A 847 -4.26 -24.43 -21.60
CA ALA A 847 -2.96 -23.77 -21.71
C ALA A 847 -2.98 -22.67 -22.79
N LYS A 848 -3.58 -22.94 -23.96
CA LYS A 848 -3.79 -21.95 -25.03
C LYS A 848 -4.65 -20.76 -24.55
N LEU A 849 -5.73 -21.03 -23.84
CA LEU A 849 -6.64 -20.02 -23.28
C LEU A 849 -5.89 -19.10 -22.31
N PHE A 850 -5.22 -19.66 -21.30
CA PHE A 850 -4.50 -18.86 -20.31
C PHE A 850 -3.32 -18.11 -20.93
N ALA A 851 -2.69 -18.66 -21.98
CA ALA A 851 -1.66 -17.94 -22.74
C ALA A 851 -2.23 -16.69 -23.44
N TYR A 852 -3.38 -16.80 -24.09
CA TYR A 852 -4.05 -15.64 -24.69
C TYR A 852 -4.38 -14.57 -23.64
N LEU A 853 -4.91 -14.96 -22.48
CA LEU A 853 -5.26 -14.03 -21.40
C LEU A 853 -4.04 -13.34 -20.78
N ASN A 854 -3.08 -14.13 -20.30
CA ASN A 854 -2.04 -13.64 -19.40
C ASN A 854 -0.83 -13.05 -20.14
N ILE A 855 -0.59 -13.48 -21.38
CA ILE A 855 0.57 -13.04 -22.17
C ILE A 855 0.13 -12.02 -23.23
N ASN A 856 -0.81 -12.39 -24.10
CA ASN A 856 -1.20 -11.54 -25.24
C ASN A 856 -2.30 -10.52 -24.90
N ASN A 857 -2.99 -10.66 -23.76
CA ASN A 857 -4.21 -9.91 -23.41
C ASN A 857 -5.29 -9.99 -24.50
N ASP A 858 -5.38 -11.12 -25.20
CA ASP A 858 -6.34 -11.35 -26.28
C ASP A 858 -7.57 -12.10 -25.74
N ILE A 859 -8.54 -11.32 -25.28
CA ILE A 859 -9.75 -11.86 -24.66
C ILE A 859 -10.64 -12.56 -25.68
N ASP A 860 -10.73 -12.06 -26.92
CA ASP A 860 -11.59 -12.65 -27.95
C ASP A 860 -11.12 -14.06 -28.30
N SER A 861 -9.81 -14.24 -28.51
CA SER A 861 -9.23 -15.57 -28.74
C SER A 861 -9.39 -16.48 -27.51
N ALA A 862 -9.22 -15.95 -26.30
CA ALA A 862 -9.45 -16.73 -25.09
C ALA A 862 -10.91 -17.17 -24.94
N LEU A 863 -11.87 -16.28 -25.22
CA LEU A 863 -13.30 -16.56 -25.18
C LEU A 863 -13.71 -17.58 -26.24
N GLN A 864 -13.10 -17.52 -27.44
CA GLN A 864 -13.30 -18.54 -28.47
C GLN A 864 -12.92 -19.93 -27.94
N VAL A 865 -11.74 -20.06 -27.32
CA VAL A 865 -11.28 -21.33 -26.74
C VAL A 865 -12.16 -21.77 -25.57
N LEU A 866 -12.63 -20.84 -24.75
CA LEU A 866 -13.57 -21.16 -23.66
C LEU A 866 -14.88 -21.74 -24.21
N ASN A 867 -15.41 -21.18 -25.29
CA ASN A 867 -16.63 -21.69 -25.93
C ASN A 867 -16.42 -23.06 -26.57
N GLU A 868 -15.23 -23.34 -27.12
CA GLU A 868 -14.85 -24.69 -27.53
C GLU A 868 -14.93 -25.66 -26.34
N LEU A 869 -14.32 -25.31 -25.19
CA LEU A 869 -14.35 -26.13 -23.98
C LEU A 869 -15.77 -26.38 -23.46
N ARG A 870 -16.63 -25.34 -23.42
CA ARG A 870 -18.04 -25.46 -23.03
C ARG A 870 -18.82 -26.44 -23.92
N SER A 871 -18.50 -26.48 -25.22
CA SER A 871 -19.15 -27.40 -26.16
C SER A 871 -18.78 -28.88 -25.97
N MET A 872 -17.72 -29.17 -25.20
CA MET A 872 -17.22 -30.54 -25.01
C MET A 872 -17.91 -31.31 -23.88
N SER A 873 -18.88 -30.71 -23.16
CA SER A 873 -19.61 -31.34 -22.05
C SER A 873 -18.69 -32.00 -21.01
N LEU A 874 -17.67 -31.25 -20.56
CA LEU A 874 -16.68 -31.72 -19.60
C LEU A 874 -17.33 -32.02 -18.24
N THR A 875 -16.96 -33.14 -17.62
CA THR A 875 -17.48 -33.56 -16.30
C THR A 875 -16.40 -33.85 -15.28
N ASP A 876 -15.12 -33.79 -15.67
CA ASP A 876 -14.02 -34.02 -14.74
C ASP A 876 -13.81 -32.79 -13.86
N ASP A 877 -13.59 -33.02 -12.56
CA ASP A 877 -13.45 -31.96 -11.57
C ASP A 877 -12.31 -30.98 -11.93
N GLU A 878 -11.16 -31.46 -12.43
CA GLU A 878 -10.04 -30.56 -12.80
C GLU A 878 -10.50 -29.54 -13.84
N PHE A 879 -11.23 -30.02 -14.85
CA PHE A 879 -11.66 -29.19 -15.96
C PHE A 879 -12.74 -28.20 -15.55
N LEU A 880 -13.68 -28.61 -14.71
CA LEU A 880 -14.71 -27.72 -14.17
C LEU A 880 -14.08 -26.60 -13.34
N MET A 881 -13.12 -26.94 -12.48
CA MET A 881 -12.39 -25.95 -11.67
C MET A 881 -11.59 -24.97 -12.54
N ARG A 882 -10.91 -25.46 -13.60
CA ARG A 882 -10.17 -24.60 -14.53
C ARG A 882 -11.08 -23.75 -15.41
N MET A 883 -12.26 -24.26 -15.78
CA MET A 883 -13.28 -23.48 -16.50
C MET A 883 -13.80 -22.33 -15.65
N GLU A 884 -14.15 -22.58 -14.39
CA GLU A 884 -14.62 -21.56 -13.45
C GLU A 884 -13.60 -20.41 -13.32
N ILE A 885 -12.31 -20.77 -13.18
CA ILE A 885 -11.24 -19.77 -13.12
C ILE A 885 -11.04 -19.03 -14.44
N ALA A 886 -11.13 -19.71 -15.57
CA ALA A 886 -11.06 -19.07 -16.88
C ALA A 886 -12.20 -18.05 -17.09
N GLU A 887 -13.42 -18.40 -16.69
CA GLU A 887 -14.59 -17.52 -16.73
C GLU A 887 -14.38 -16.27 -15.87
N TYR A 888 -13.97 -16.47 -14.62
CA TYR A 888 -13.64 -15.40 -13.69
C TYR A 888 -12.57 -14.44 -14.23
N LEU A 889 -11.47 -14.97 -14.77
CA LEU A 889 -10.37 -14.15 -15.31
C LEU A 889 -10.82 -13.35 -16.54
N ILE A 890 -11.62 -13.94 -17.42
CA ILE A 890 -12.18 -13.27 -18.60
C ILE A 890 -13.12 -12.15 -18.18
N GLU A 891 -14.06 -12.42 -17.29
CA GLU A 891 -15.03 -11.43 -16.82
C GLU A 891 -14.33 -10.23 -16.19
N ASN A 892 -13.38 -10.46 -15.30
CA ASN A 892 -12.61 -9.37 -14.70
C ASN A 892 -11.81 -8.57 -15.70
N THR A 893 -11.18 -9.24 -16.68
CA THR A 893 -10.40 -8.52 -17.70
C THR A 893 -11.33 -7.68 -18.58
N ASN A 894 -12.49 -8.20 -18.98
CA ASN A 894 -13.50 -7.46 -19.73
C ASN A 894 -14.05 -6.26 -18.94
N ASN A 895 -14.36 -6.43 -17.66
CA ASN A 895 -14.83 -5.34 -16.80
C ASN A 895 -13.78 -4.23 -16.68
N ARG A 896 -12.49 -4.59 -16.53
CA ARG A 896 -11.37 -3.64 -16.56
C ARG A 896 -11.27 -2.90 -17.90
N ILE A 897 -11.38 -3.60 -19.03
CA ILE A 897 -11.32 -2.96 -20.36
C ILE A 897 -12.52 -2.02 -20.57
N ASN A 898 -13.73 -2.46 -20.26
CA ASN A 898 -14.94 -1.66 -20.41
C ASN A 898 -14.92 -0.42 -19.51
N LYS A 899 -14.38 -0.53 -18.27
CA LYS A 899 -14.18 0.62 -17.38
C LYS A 899 -13.08 1.56 -17.89
N ASN A 900 -11.98 1.02 -18.42
CA ASN A 900 -10.96 1.82 -19.11
C ASN A 900 -11.55 2.59 -20.29
N ILE A 901 -12.35 1.94 -21.16
CA ILE A 901 -12.99 2.59 -22.31
C ILE A 901 -13.92 3.72 -21.84
N LYS A 902 -14.74 3.50 -20.80
CA LYS A 902 -15.56 4.56 -20.20
C LYS A 902 -14.72 5.72 -19.62
N SER A 903 -13.58 5.42 -19.00
CA SER A 903 -12.67 6.45 -18.45
C SER A 903 -11.90 7.21 -19.55
N ILE A 904 -11.65 6.58 -20.69
CA ILE A 904 -11.04 7.20 -21.87
C ILE A 904 -12.07 8.09 -22.58
N GLU A 905 -13.36 7.72 -22.54
CA GLU A 905 -14.47 8.56 -23.00
C GLU A 905 -14.72 9.78 -22.09
N SER A 906 -14.34 9.74 -20.80
CA SER A 906 -14.55 10.85 -19.86
C SER A 906 -13.42 11.89 -19.81
N ALA A 907 -12.36 11.76 -20.62
CA ALA A 907 -11.31 12.78 -20.73
C ALA A 907 -10.85 12.93 -22.18
N ALA A 908 -11.78 13.36 -23.04
CA ALA A 908 -11.44 13.84 -24.37
C ALA A 908 -10.36 14.95 -24.23
N PRO A 909 -9.25 14.90 -24.98
CA PRO A 909 -8.16 15.87 -24.80
C PRO A 909 -8.69 17.29 -24.94
N GLU A 910 -8.46 18.15 -23.95
CA GLU A 910 -8.89 19.55 -23.93
C GLU A 910 -7.85 20.51 -24.53
N THR A 911 -6.64 20.00 -24.82
CA THR A 911 -5.55 20.79 -25.41
C THR A 911 -4.78 19.98 -26.45
N TYR A 912 -4.17 20.66 -27.42
CA TYR A 912 -3.13 20.06 -28.26
C TYR A 912 -1.84 19.91 -27.45
N TYR A 913 -1.12 18.80 -27.60
CA TYR A 913 0.12 18.55 -26.87
C TYR A 913 1.09 17.68 -27.67
N LEU A 914 2.39 17.99 -27.57
CA LEU A 914 3.49 17.17 -28.10
C LEU A 914 4.39 16.79 -26.93
N SER A 915 4.56 15.51 -26.68
CA SER A 915 5.41 14.99 -25.62
C SER A 915 6.88 14.99 -26.01
N GLN A 916 7.76 14.96 -25.01
CA GLN A 916 9.17 14.65 -25.21
C GLN A 916 9.30 13.21 -25.71
N ASN A 917 10.17 12.95 -26.69
CA ASN A 917 10.42 11.60 -27.17
C ASN A 917 11.04 10.76 -26.05
N PHE A 918 10.68 9.48 -25.96
CA PHE A 918 11.26 8.56 -24.97
C PHE A 918 11.63 7.21 -25.62
N PRO A 919 12.85 6.69 -25.38
CA PRO A 919 13.93 7.30 -24.60
C PRO A 919 14.51 8.58 -25.25
N ASN A 920 15.19 9.43 -24.47
CA ASN A 920 15.98 10.57 -24.94
C ASN A 920 17.14 10.86 -23.97
N PRO A 921 18.41 10.61 -24.33
CA PRO A 921 18.87 10.16 -25.65
C PRO A 921 18.36 8.77 -26.04
N PHE A 922 18.22 8.49 -27.35
CA PHE A 922 17.76 7.20 -27.87
C PHE A 922 18.80 6.52 -28.75
N ASN A 923 18.70 5.19 -28.89
CA ASN A 923 19.56 4.37 -29.75
C ASN A 923 18.85 3.06 -30.20
N PRO A 924 18.55 2.86 -31.50
CA PRO A 924 18.28 3.85 -32.54
C PRO A 924 16.79 4.23 -32.64
N SER A 925 15.94 3.72 -31.73
CA SER A 925 14.48 3.92 -31.77
C SER A 925 13.94 4.68 -30.55
N THR A 926 12.94 5.53 -30.78
CA THR A 926 12.25 6.33 -29.75
C THR A 926 10.77 6.49 -30.11
N ILE A 927 9.93 6.78 -29.13
CA ILE A 927 8.49 7.02 -29.33
C ILE A 927 8.18 8.49 -29.08
N ILE A 928 7.48 9.12 -30.03
CA ILE A 928 6.98 10.49 -29.93
C ILE A 928 5.47 10.44 -29.72
N LYS A 929 5.00 10.80 -28.53
CA LYS A 929 3.56 10.88 -28.20
C LYS A 929 3.03 12.29 -28.47
N TYR A 930 1.81 12.40 -28.99
CA TYR A 930 1.12 13.67 -29.22
C TYR A 930 -0.39 13.51 -29.03
N GLN A 931 -1.10 14.61 -28.77
CA GLN A 931 -2.56 14.62 -28.70
C GLN A 931 -3.13 15.79 -29.49
N ILE A 932 -4.31 15.59 -30.06
CA ILE A 932 -5.02 16.60 -30.83
C ILE A 932 -6.41 16.84 -30.24
N LEU A 933 -6.74 18.12 -30.05
CA LEU A 933 -7.98 18.62 -29.45
C LEU A 933 -9.17 18.47 -30.39
N GLU A 934 -8.95 18.61 -31.69
CA GLU A 934 -9.98 18.53 -32.73
C GLU A 934 -9.49 17.65 -33.88
N ASN A 935 -10.45 17.17 -34.70
CA ASN A 935 -10.12 16.45 -35.92
C ASN A 935 -9.31 17.38 -36.84
N GLY A 936 -8.25 16.86 -37.46
CA GLY A 936 -7.38 17.68 -38.29
C GLY A 936 -6.32 16.88 -39.02
N PHE A 937 -5.71 17.52 -40.01
CA PHE A 937 -4.61 16.92 -40.75
C PHE A 937 -3.31 17.10 -39.96
N VAL A 938 -2.73 15.99 -39.50
CA VAL A 938 -1.53 15.99 -38.65
C VAL A 938 -0.29 15.74 -39.50
N THR A 939 0.70 16.61 -39.33
CA THR A 939 2.06 16.39 -39.83
C THR A 939 3.05 16.35 -38.69
N LEU A 940 3.81 15.27 -38.55
CA LEU A 940 4.90 15.12 -37.60
C LEU A 940 6.19 14.85 -38.36
N LYS A 941 7.14 15.79 -38.29
CA LYS A 941 8.37 15.79 -39.09
C LYS A 941 9.60 15.94 -38.20
N VAL A 942 10.70 15.33 -38.61
CA VAL A 942 12.02 15.38 -37.97
C VAL A 942 12.97 16.19 -38.87
N TYR A 943 13.78 17.05 -38.24
CA TYR A 943 14.75 17.94 -38.85
C TYR A 943 16.12 17.80 -38.18
N ASP A 944 17.18 18.07 -38.92
CA ASP A 944 18.52 18.25 -38.35
C ASP A 944 18.69 19.65 -37.74
N ILE A 945 19.86 19.91 -37.13
CA ILE A 945 20.16 21.20 -36.50
C ILE A 945 20.26 22.38 -37.49
N LEU A 946 20.40 22.09 -38.79
CA LEU A 946 20.40 23.10 -39.86
C LEU A 946 18.98 23.38 -40.38
N GLY A 947 17.95 22.71 -39.82
CA GLY A 947 16.56 22.85 -40.22
C GLY A 947 16.20 22.08 -41.50
N LYS A 948 17.06 21.18 -41.96
CA LYS A 948 16.74 20.31 -43.11
C LYS A 948 15.85 19.16 -42.64
N GLU A 949 14.76 18.92 -43.34
CA GLU A 949 13.88 17.78 -43.07
C GLU A 949 14.63 16.46 -43.31
N VAL A 950 14.62 15.61 -42.29
CA VAL A 950 15.27 14.30 -42.29
C VAL A 950 14.25 13.19 -42.50
N LYS A 951 13.05 13.29 -41.91
CA LYS A 951 12.00 12.27 -41.99
C LYS A 951 10.62 12.84 -41.70
N THR A 952 9.60 12.33 -42.37
CA THR A 952 8.20 12.55 -41.99
C THR A 952 7.67 11.28 -41.32
N LEU A 953 7.18 11.40 -40.07
CA LEU A 953 6.67 10.29 -39.26
C LEU A 953 5.15 10.12 -39.37
N VAL A 954 4.42 11.24 -39.51
CA VAL A 954 2.96 11.27 -39.66
C VAL A 954 2.61 12.32 -40.70
N ASN A 955 1.70 11.99 -41.61
CA ASN A 955 1.20 12.90 -42.66
C ASN A 955 -0.21 12.47 -43.10
N GLU A 956 -1.18 12.53 -42.19
CA GLU A 956 -2.52 12.01 -42.42
C GLU A 956 -3.58 12.72 -41.57
N TYR A 957 -4.86 12.55 -41.93
CA TYR A 957 -5.98 13.04 -41.15
C TYR A 957 -6.20 12.17 -39.91
N LYS A 958 -6.31 12.80 -38.73
CA LYS A 958 -6.56 12.13 -37.45
C LYS A 958 -7.78 12.76 -36.76
N THR A 959 -8.52 11.94 -36.02
CA THR A 959 -9.64 12.39 -35.18
C THR A 959 -9.15 12.90 -33.83
N LYS A 960 -9.96 13.65 -33.07
CA LYS A 960 -9.65 14.03 -31.69
C LYS A 960 -9.14 12.82 -30.89
N GLY A 961 -7.98 12.93 -30.24
CA GLY A 961 -7.37 11.78 -29.55
C GLY A 961 -5.89 11.92 -29.22
N ARG A 962 -5.36 10.90 -28.57
CA ARG A 962 -3.93 10.75 -28.23
C ARG A 962 -3.29 9.72 -29.17
N TYR A 963 -2.08 9.98 -29.62
CA TYR A 963 -1.37 9.22 -30.65
C TYR A 963 0.11 9.05 -30.31
N ALA A 964 0.75 8.08 -30.93
CA ALA A 964 2.19 7.84 -30.83
C ALA A 964 2.77 7.51 -32.20
N ALA A 965 3.95 8.03 -32.49
CA ALA A 965 4.74 7.71 -33.67
C ALA A 965 6.10 7.14 -33.26
N ILE A 966 6.49 6.03 -33.87
CA ILE A 966 7.80 5.41 -33.64
C ILE A 966 8.80 6.07 -34.61
N PHE A 967 9.92 6.54 -34.07
CA PHE A 967 11.06 6.99 -34.84
C PHE A 967 12.22 6.02 -34.63
N ASP A 968 12.38 5.10 -35.56
CA ASP A 968 13.54 4.22 -35.69
C ASP A 968 14.43 4.73 -36.83
N ASP A 969 15.67 5.10 -36.52
CA ASP A 969 16.62 5.52 -37.54
C ASP A 969 18.06 5.10 -37.27
N SER A 970 18.29 3.80 -37.46
CA SER A 970 19.62 3.18 -37.48
C SER A 970 20.61 3.83 -38.47
N ASN A 971 20.16 4.61 -39.45
CA ASN A 971 20.99 5.19 -40.50
C ASN A 971 21.43 6.65 -40.25
N LEU A 972 20.94 7.30 -39.20
CA LEU A 972 21.31 8.67 -38.87
C LEU A 972 22.58 8.76 -38.02
N ALA A 973 23.31 9.87 -38.12
CA ALA A 973 24.48 10.13 -37.28
C ALA A 973 24.04 10.51 -35.85
N SER A 974 24.84 10.14 -34.84
CA SER A 974 24.62 10.61 -33.48
C SER A 974 24.63 12.13 -33.45
N GLY A 975 23.69 12.74 -32.72
CA GLY A 975 23.51 14.18 -32.73
C GLY A 975 22.14 14.64 -32.25
N VAL A 976 21.95 15.95 -32.25
CA VAL A 976 20.68 16.58 -31.87
C VAL A 976 19.79 16.75 -33.10
N TYR A 977 18.56 16.29 -32.99
CA TYR A 977 17.50 16.44 -33.98
C TYR A 977 16.33 17.21 -33.37
N ILE A 978 15.50 17.81 -34.22
CA ILE A 978 14.29 18.55 -33.82
C ILE A 978 13.10 17.87 -34.48
N TYR A 979 12.02 17.63 -33.75
CA TYR A 979 10.76 17.19 -34.35
C TYR A 979 9.66 18.23 -34.13
N GLN A 980 8.84 18.43 -35.15
CA GLN A 980 7.75 19.40 -35.20
C GLN A 980 6.44 18.69 -35.52
N ILE A 981 5.41 18.98 -34.75
CA ILE A 981 4.02 18.67 -35.11
C ILE A 981 3.33 19.92 -35.67
N ARG A 982 2.46 19.73 -36.67
CA ARG A 982 1.43 20.68 -37.06
C ARG A 982 0.09 19.99 -37.21
N VAL A 983 -0.95 20.60 -36.65
CA VAL A 983 -2.35 20.20 -36.83
C VAL A 983 -3.21 21.44 -36.67
N ASN A 984 -4.07 21.72 -37.65
CA ASN A 984 -4.84 22.96 -37.69
C ASN A 984 -3.92 24.18 -37.46
N ASP A 985 -4.25 25.06 -36.50
CA ASP A 985 -3.41 26.21 -36.13
C ASP A 985 -2.32 25.91 -35.07
N PHE A 986 -2.27 24.68 -34.55
CA PHE A 986 -1.28 24.28 -33.55
C PHE A 986 0.02 23.82 -34.21
N SER A 987 1.14 24.45 -33.82
CA SER A 987 2.49 23.98 -34.15
C SER A 987 3.41 24.06 -32.95
N THR A 988 4.13 22.98 -32.67
CA THR A 988 5.14 22.95 -31.61
C THR A 988 6.31 22.03 -31.97
N ASN A 989 7.47 22.32 -31.40
CA ASN A 989 8.74 21.66 -31.68
C ASN A 989 9.39 21.16 -30.40
N LYS A 990 10.07 20.01 -30.45
CA LYS A 990 10.91 19.50 -29.37
C LYS A 990 12.22 18.94 -29.91
N LYS A 991 13.24 18.89 -29.06
CA LYS A 991 14.59 18.41 -29.40
C LYS A 991 14.77 16.98 -28.92
N MET A 992 15.50 16.17 -29.67
CA MET A 992 15.87 14.81 -29.29
C MET A 992 17.35 14.55 -29.59
N MET A 993 17.96 13.61 -28.88
CA MET A 993 19.37 13.26 -29.01
C MET A 993 19.50 11.78 -29.41
N LEU A 994 20.10 11.51 -30.56
CA LEU A 994 20.48 10.17 -30.98
C LEU A 994 21.91 9.89 -30.54
N ILE A 995 22.13 8.78 -29.84
CA ILE A 995 23.46 8.27 -29.48
C ILE A 995 23.65 6.93 -30.18
N LYS A 996 24.83 6.67 -30.76
CA LYS A 996 25.19 5.37 -31.32
C LYS A 996 26.24 4.71 -30.46
#